data_AF-A0A7S2LR99-F1
#
_entry.id   AF-A0A7S2LR99-F1
#
_cell.length_a   1.000
_cell.length_b   1.000
_cell.length_c   1.000
_cell.angle_alpha   90.00
_cell.angle_beta   90.00
_cell.angle_gamma   90.00
#
_symmetry.space_group_name_H-M   'P 1'
#
loop_
_entity.id
_entity.type
_entity.pdbx_description
1 polymer ?
#
loop_
_entity_poly.entity_id
_entity_poly.type
_entity_poly.pdbx_seq_one_letter_code
_entity_poly.pdbx_strand_id
1 'polypeptide(L)'
;FSFLCGALIIDIEIFLRGNMDSYQHSYSPASQYLQDDQDSDDRSTTRVNESRQNLSGMMSRSTQRWITALALFSLLSVAVVVRIYTRDDRSSTSSSAKKHKYNDDSSDNRSKLFDQFGRFIVEDFDVKPTFSDFLPGVAGIYGKPNWAFYVNRGQGIASFGTLSKDYPIMEFNSANKAYQLTSLVGFRTFLTGYRGKNRDKCFMTEPFSPDSSRFDLQSEEATKESSTFRRFVTGESKASASKLPKREMYVGKSDMEINEIDYSNNIETSILYFSLAEEYFSSLVRLTSIKNIDNSDALTVSALDGLAKMEPDGGQLNNLLKNMGRTLEGWMSVSHGDNGTSTTMPFYKMSTEPADSASVHVEEGGHYCLSYIEDDPLHLLPIVYDTDLVFGQDTTLLKPRGLMASSVKAMIEGRQYGDAKTSSCFAAIDDFVLAPGEKVTIVSFYGKAENISEVPRIATTIASEWYAERKLHASRSIIESITDEVETNTSNALFDGHVKQMFLDNSLRGGVPLILGDIEKNMELNSVDEDPRLKVYHTFSRIHGDLERDYNDFVIEPTYFSQGPGNFRDVLQNRRNDVIFQPRVASFDVKLFLSFIQADGYNPLTVEAIVFLVNNSTIADELATRFVGNATGVRAQRDALFHVLDSGPIRPGQLFALMEDQHIVINVSKEEFINEIAAASRYEPLGLFDAGFWADHWTYYLDLIDAYLSIYPDGEEYLMFDVRLPYFYSPASVRPRCEKYVLSL
;
A
#
# COMPACT_ATOMS: atom_id res chain seq x y z
N PHE A 1 26.48 -27.04 14.88
CA PHE A 1 27.70 -26.90 15.69
C PHE A 1 27.24 -26.50 17.08
N SER A 2 27.24 -27.46 18.00
CA SER A 2 26.81 -27.30 19.40
C SER A 2 27.99 -26.82 20.26
N PHE A 3 27.66 -26.28 21.45
CA PHE A 3 28.53 -25.78 22.53
C PHE A 3 28.83 -24.27 22.52
N LEU A 4 28.00 -23.50 23.25
CA LEU A 4 28.39 -22.91 24.55
C LEU A 4 27.21 -22.10 25.14
N CYS A 5 26.50 -22.73 26.08
CA CYS A 5 25.73 -22.06 27.13
C CYS A 5 26.53 -22.16 28.43
N GLY A 6 26.53 -21.11 29.25
CA GLY A 6 27.09 -21.19 30.60
C GLY A 6 27.10 -19.89 31.40
N ALA A 7 25.97 -19.59 32.05
CA ALA A 7 25.82 -18.89 33.33
C ALA A 7 26.09 -17.37 33.43
N LEU A 8 25.01 -16.59 33.71
CA LEU A 8 24.80 -16.00 35.03
C LEU A 8 23.33 -15.57 35.21
N ILE A 9 22.64 -16.21 36.15
CA ILE A 9 21.42 -15.74 36.80
C ILE A 9 21.83 -15.51 38.26
N ILE A 10 21.46 -14.36 38.83
CA ILE A 10 21.12 -14.07 40.25
C ILE A 10 21.28 -12.54 40.44
N ASP A 11 20.18 -11.80 40.40
CA ASP A 11 19.57 -11.09 41.54
C ASP A 11 18.58 -10.02 41.06
N ILE A 12 17.30 -10.38 41.14
CA ILE A 12 16.16 -9.46 41.17
C ILE A 12 15.75 -9.36 42.64
N GLU A 13 16.19 -8.31 43.31
CA GLU A 13 15.52 -7.68 44.44
C GLU A 13 16.27 -6.36 44.70
N ILE A 14 15.53 -5.31 45.10
CA ILE A 14 16.00 -3.91 45.28
C ILE A 14 15.90 -3.04 44.01
N PHE A 15 14.68 -2.82 43.50
CA PHE A 15 14.30 -1.48 43.01
C PHE A 15 12.78 -1.24 43.02
N LEU A 16 12.08 -1.83 44.00
CA LEU A 16 10.69 -1.49 44.32
C LEU A 16 10.62 -1.08 45.79
N ARG A 17 10.91 0.19 46.06
CA ARG A 17 10.41 1.01 47.19
C ARG A 17 11.21 2.32 47.25
N GLY A 18 10.56 3.44 46.96
CA GLY A 18 11.09 4.75 47.36
C GLY A 18 10.49 5.94 46.61
N ASN A 19 9.45 6.51 47.22
CA ASN A 19 9.09 7.93 47.21
C ASN A 19 8.24 8.49 46.04
N MET A 20 6.91 8.43 46.28
CA MET A 20 6.05 9.60 46.21
C MET A 20 6.55 10.68 47.20
N ASP A 21 6.70 11.93 46.75
CA ASP A 21 5.92 13.10 47.19
C ASP A 21 6.65 14.43 46.91
N SER A 22 5.83 15.44 46.62
CA SER A 22 6.07 16.90 46.67
C SER A 22 6.83 17.55 45.50
N TYR A 23 6.16 18.45 44.77
CA TYR A 23 6.17 19.91 45.07
C TYR A 23 5.29 20.70 44.07
N GLN A 24 4.25 21.38 44.62
CA GLN A 24 3.70 22.62 44.04
C GLN A 24 4.58 23.80 44.51
N HIS A 25 4.90 24.74 43.62
CA HIS A 25 4.70 26.18 43.83
C HIS A 25 5.13 27.03 42.61
N SER A 26 4.16 27.80 42.10
CA SER A 26 4.21 29.18 41.60
C SER A 26 5.55 29.93 41.56
N TYR A 27 5.83 30.67 40.47
CA TYR A 27 6.22 32.10 40.50
C TYR A 27 6.16 32.74 39.08
N SER A 28 5.48 33.89 38.99
CA SER A 28 5.70 34.95 38.00
C SER A 28 6.61 36.01 38.65
N PRO A 29 7.38 36.81 37.88
CA PRO A 29 7.08 38.25 37.91
C PRO A 29 7.26 38.98 36.57
N ALA A 30 6.64 40.15 36.53
CA ALA A 30 6.53 41.13 35.45
C ALA A 30 7.76 42.04 35.24
N SER A 31 7.82 42.71 34.08
CA SER A 31 8.02 44.17 33.85
C SER A 31 8.59 44.40 32.42
N GLN A 32 7.84 45.00 31.50
CA GLN A 32 7.80 46.45 31.18
C GLN A 32 9.15 47.05 30.76
N TYR A 33 9.29 47.43 29.48
CA TYR A 33 9.75 48.75 29.07
C TYR A 33 9.21 49.12 27.68
N LEU A 34 8.74 50.36 27.59
CA LEU A 34 8.26 51.11 26.43
C LEU A 34 9.41 51.49 25.49
N GLN A 35 9.15 51.58 24.19
CA GLN A 35 9.35 52.83 23.43
C GLN A 35 8.74 52.71 22.03
N ASP A 36 7.64 53.45 21.84
CA ASP A 36 7.26 54.02 20.55
C ASP A 36 8.33 55.04 20.13
N ASP A 37 8.62 55.10 18.83
CA ASP A 37 8.64 56.40 18.15
C ASP A 37 8.29 56.21 16.67
N GLN A 38 7.30 56.99 16.26
CA GLN A 38 6.77 57.14 14.91
C GLN A 38 7.69 58.07 14.12
N ASP A 39 8.03 57.70 12.89
CA ASP A 39 8.35 58.68 11.85
C ASP A 39 7.16 58.78 10.89
N SER A 40 6.71 60.03 10.74
CA SER A 40 5.62 60.47 9.88
C SER A 40 6.19 61.30 8.74
N ASP A 41 5.56 61.13 7.58
CA ASP A 41 5.38 62.11 6.50
C ASP A 41 6.56 63.01 6.08
N ASP A 42 6.93 62.96 4.79
CA ASP A 42 6.52 64.07 3.93
C ASP A 42 6.48 63.73 2.44
N ARG A 43 5.58 64.46 1.78
CA ARG A 43 5.14 64.44 0.38
C ARG A 43 6.09 65.19 -0.53
N SER A 44 6.05 64.87 -1.84
CA SER A 44 5.97 65.84 -2.96
C SER A 44 6.09 65.11 -4.32
N THR A 45 4.98 64.91 -5.04
CA THR A 45 4.48 65.75 -6.16
C THR A 45 5.15 65.53 -7.53
N THR A 46 4.45 64.74 -8.34
CA THR A 46 3.93 65.02 -9.70
C THR A 46 4.82 65.40 -10.90
N ARG A 47 4.65 64.55 -11.94
CA ARG A 47 4.29 64.83 -13.36
C ARG A 47 5.35 65.46 -14.27
N VAL A 48 5.55 64.85 -15.45
CA VAL A 48 4.95 65.16 -16.78
C VAL A 48 5.69 64.25 -17.80
N ASN A 49 5.08 63.30 -18.52
CA ASN A 49 4.15 63.32 -19.66
C ASN A 49 4.83 63.36 -21.05
N GLU A 50 4.17 62.65 -21.99
CA GLU A 50 4.39 62.55 -23.46
C GLU A 50 5.40 61.49 -23.94
N SER A 51 5.08 60.56 -24.85
CA SER A 51 4.20 60.68 -26.01
C SER A 51 3.68 59.31 -26.49
N ARG A 52 2.42 59.30 -26.94
CA ARG A 52 1.81 58.25 -27.77
C ARG A 52 2.13 58.54 -29.23
N GLN A 53 2.35 57.50 -30.05
CA GLN A 53 1.70 57.41 -31.35
C GLN A 53 1.47 55.95 -31.78
N ASN A 54 0.28 55.75 -32.34
CA ASN A 54 -0.36 54.50 -32.73
C ASN A 54 0.24 53.89 -33.99
N LEU A 55 0.08 52.57 -34.16
CA LEU A 55 -0.36 52.01 -35.44
C LEU A 55 -1.08 50.67 -35.23
N SER A 56 -2.36 50.70 -35.55
CA SER A 56 -3.27 49.57 -35.70
C SER A 56 -2.99 48.81 -36.99
N GLY A 57 -3.12 47.47 -36.93
CA GLY A 57 -3.56 46.66 -38.07
C GLY A 57 -2.66 45.48 -38.42
N MET A 58 -3.06 44.27 -38.02
CA MET A 58 -3.10 43.07 -38.89
C MET A 58 -3.61 41.86 -38.10
N MET A 59 -4.90 41.55 -38.25
CA MET A 59 -5.39 40.17 -38.11
C MET A 59 -4.81 39.37 -39.28
N SER A 60 -4.12 38.26 -38.99
CA SER A 60 -3.70 37.30 -40.02
C SER A 60 -3.59 35.87 -39.49
N ARG A 61 -4.57 35.05 -39.88
CA ARG A 61 -4.44 33.66 -40.39
C ARG A 61 -3.73 32.57 -39.57
N SER A 62 -3.38 32.76 -38.29
CA SER A 62 -2.75 31.69 -37.49
C SER A 62 -3.74 30.78 -36.74
N THR A 63 -4.97 31.22 -36.49
CA THR A 63 -5.91 30.50 -35.60
C THR A 63 -6.65 29.32 -36.25
N GLN A 64 -6.69 29.26 -37.59
CA GLN A 64 -7.41 28.20 -38.32
C GLN A 64 -6.55 26.95 -38.62
N ARG A 65 -5.24 27.04 -38.46
CA ARG A 65 -4.29 25.91 -38.62
C ARG A 65 -4.17 25.04 -37.36
N TRP A 66 -4.46 25.59 -36.18
CA TRP A 66 -4.39 24.84 -34.92
C TRP A 66 -5.63 23.99 -34.65
N ILE A 67 -6.81 24.46 -35.04
CA ILE A 67 -8.07 23.71 -34.88
C ILE A 67 -8.13 22.50 -35.83
N THR A 68 -7.51 22.59 -37.01
CA THR A 68 -7.40 21.48 -37.96
C THR A 68 -6.34 20.45 -37.58
N ALA A 69 -5.26 20.86 -36.89
CA ALA A 69 -4.24 19.94 -36.38
C ALA A 69 -4.72 19.12 -35.16
N LEU A 70 -5.49 19.75 -34.26
CA LEU A 70 -6.10 19.07 -33.09
C LEU A 70 -7.17 18.04 -33.50
N ALA A 71 -7.97 18.33 -34.54
CA ALA A 71 -8.94 17.38 -35.08
C ALA A 71 -8.28 16.20 -35.82
N LEU A 72 -7.11 16.41 -36.43
CA LEU A 72 -6.33 15.35 -37.08
C LEU A 72 -5.62 14.44 -36.08
N PHE A 73 -5.21 14.97 -34.93
CA PHE A 73 -4.60 14.18 -33.85
C PHE A 73 -5.61 13.30 -33.12
N SER A 74 -6.83 13.79 -32.88
CA SER A 74 -7.92 13.00 -32.28
C SER A 74 -8.47 11.92 -33.22
N LEU A 75 -8.48 12.17 -34.53
CA LEU A 75 -8.83 11.15 -35.53
C LEU A 75 -7.72 10.10 -35.71
N LEU A 76 -6.44 10.46 -35.54
CA LEU A 76 -5.34 9.50 -35.57
C LEU A 76 -5.32 8.57 -34.34
N SER A 77 -5.59 9.09 -33.14
CA SER A 77 -5.65 8.27 -31.92
C SER A 77 -6.83 7.29 -31.95
N VAL A 78 -7.99 7.70 -32.44
CA VAL A 78 -9.13 6.77 -32.66
C VAL A 78 -8.82 5.74 -33.77
N ALA A 79 -8.10 6.12 -34.83
CA ALA A 79 -7.71 5.18 -35.89
C ALA A 79 -6.64 4.17 -35.43
N VAL A 80 -5.74 4.53 -34.50
CA VAL A 80 -4.77 3.59 -33.92
C VAL A 80 -5.48 2.60 -32.99
N VAL A 81 -6.43 3.05 -32.16
CA VAL A 81 -7.24 2.17 -31.30
C VAL A 81 -8.08 1.19 -32.11
N VAL A 82 -8.73 1.63 -33.19
CA VAL A 82 -9.50 0.75 -34.10
C VAL A 82 -8.61 -0.21 -34.89
N ARG A 83 -7.37 0.18 -35.23
CA ARG A 83 -6.43 -0.67 -35.98
C ARG A 83 -5.71 -1.69 -35.11
N ILE A 84 -5.64 -1.46 -33.79
CA ILE A 84 -5.22 -2.46 -32.80
C ILE A 84 -6.36 -3.46 -32.58
N TYR A 85 -7.61 -3.00 -32.43
CA TYR A 85 -8.78 -3.87 -32.26
C TYR A 85 -9.12 -4.77 -33.47
N THR A 86 -8.77 -4.37 -34.68
CA THR A 86 -9.03 -5.16 -35.90
C THR A 86 -7.92 -6.16 -36.24
N ARG A 87 -6.84 -6.20 -35.45
CA ARG A 87 -5.70 -7.09 -35.69
C ARG A 87 -5.79 -8.43 -34.95
N ASP A 88 -6.62 -8.52 -33.92
CA ASP A 88 -6.78 -9.77 -33.13
C ASP A 88 -7.77 -10.78 -33.72
N ASP A 89 -8.49 -10.44 -34.80
CA ASP A 89 -9.55 -11.32 -35.33
C ASP A 89 -9.22 -12.02 -36.67
N ARG A 90 -7.94 -12.04 -37.09
CA ARG A 90 -7.52 -12.77 -38.29
C ARG A 90 -6.14 -13.41 -38.16
N SER A 91 -6.03 -14.50 -37.40
CA SER A 91 -5.06 -15.55 -37.73
C SER A 91 -5.44 -16.94 -37.19
N SER A 92 -6.51 -17.52 -37.74
CA SER A 92 -6.64 -18.99 -37.77
C SER A 92 -7.00 -19.42 -39.18
N THR A 93 -6.01 -19.86 -39.95
CA THR A 93 -6.15 -20.86 -41.02
C THR A 93 -4.78 -21.31 -41.49
N SER A 94 -4.58 -22.62 -41.47
CA SER A 94 -3.38 -23.36 -41.87
C SER A 94 -2.98 -23.18 -43.34
N SER A 95 -1.68 -23.13 -43.65
CA SER A 95 -1.04 -24.10 -44.57
C SER A 95 0.47 -23.84 -44.84
N SER A 96 1.24 -24.92 -44.70
CA SER A 96 2.46 -25.33 -45.42
C SER A 96 3.67 -24.39 -45.61
N ALA A 97 4.74 -24.75 -44.88
CA ALA A 97 6.11 -24.99 -45.35
C ALA A 97 6.92 -23.85 -46.03
N LYS A 98 7.97 -23.38 -45.34
CA LYS A 98 9.38 -23.71 -45.68
C LYS A 98 10.34 -23.28 -44.56
N LYS A 99 11.25 -24.21 -44.23
CA LYS A 99 12.36 -24.06 -43.28
C LYS A 99 13.22 -22.85 -43.62
N HIS A 100 13.38 -21.93 -42.68
CA HIS A 100 14.64 -21.24 -42.47
C HIS A 100 15.01 -21.33 -40.99
N LYS A 101 16.15 -21.98 -40.76
CA LYS A 101 16.74 -22.25 -39.45
C LYS A 101 17.54 -21.00 -39.05
N TYR A 102 16.93 -20.11 -38.27
CA TYR A 102 17.66 -19.16 -37.45
C TYR A 102 17.66 -19.74 -36.03
N ASN A 103 18.85 -19.97 -35.48
CA ASN A 103 19.01 -20.31 -34.07
C ASN A 103 18.60 -19.09 -33.26
N ASP A 104 17.47 -19.18 -32.58
CA ASP A 104 17.02 -18.25 -31.55
C ASP A 104 17.11 -19.00 -30.21
N ASP A 105 18.27 -18.92 -29.57
CA ASP A 105 18.51 -19.48 -28.23
C ASP A 105 18.46 -18.38 -27.14
N SER A 106 18.18 -17.12 -27.49
CA SER A 106 18.13 -16.00 -26.53
C SER A 106 16.71 -15.57 -26.12
N SER A 107 15.69 -15.84 -26.93
CA SER A 107 14.29 -15.55 -26.56
C SER A 107 13.67 -16.63 -25.65
N ASP A 108 14.25 -17.84 -25.63
CA ASP A 108 13.68 -19.02 -24.94
C ASP A 108 13.95 -19.08 -23.42
N ASN A 109 14.81 -18.20 -22.87
CA ASN A 109 15.07 -18.15 -21.43
C ASN A 109 14.23 -17.11 -20.68
N ARG A 110 13.88 -15.98 -21.32
CA ARG A 110 13.04 -14.94 -20.69
C ARG A 110 11.62 -15.46 -20.47
N SER A 111 11.07 -16.18 -21.45
CA SER A 111 9.74 -16.81 -21.41
C SER A 111 9.62 -17.94 -20.37
N LYS A 112 10.73 -18.49 -19.87
CA LYS A 112 10.72 -19.54 -18.83
C LYS A 112 10.70 -18.98 -17.41
N LEU A 113 11.29 -17.80 -17.20
CA LEU A 113 11.46 -17.21 -15.86
C LEU A 113 10.44 -16.12 -15.56
N PHE A 114 9.99 -15.42 -16.60
CA PHE A 114 9.03 -14.33 -16.48
C PHE A 114 7.84 -14.56 -17.40
N ASP A 115 6.67 -14.15 -16.94
CA ASP A 115 5.48 -14.14 -17.77
C ASP A 115 5.45 -12.93 -18.72
N GLN A 116 4.36 -12.81 -19.49
CA GLN A 116 4.16 -11.70 -20.42
C GLN A 116 4.06 -10.31 -19.76
N PHE A 117 3.79 -10.26 -18.44
CA PHE A 117 3.71 -9.03 -17.65
C PHE A 117 5.02 -8.74 -16.89
N GLY A 118 6.08 -9.53 -17.13
CA GLY A 118 7.36 -9.36 -16.45
C GLY A 118 7.36 -9.83 -15.00
N ARG A 119 6.40 -10.67 -14.59
CA ARG A 119 6.31 -11.25 -13.25
C ARG A 119 7.14 -12.52 -13.18
N PHE A 120 7.86 -12.70 -12.08
CA PHE A 120 8.71 -13.88 -11.89
C PHE A 120 7.87 -15.12 -11.60
N ILE A 121 8.15 -16.23 -12.27
CA ILE A 121 7.38 -17.47 -12.17
C ILE A 121 8.05 -18.42 -11.17
N VAL A 122 7.32 -18.79 -10.13
CA VAL A 122 7.69 -19.82 -9.15
C VAL A 122 6.84 -21.07 -9.39
N GLU A 123 7.41 -22.06 -10.07
CA GLU A 123 6.76 -23.34 -10.31
C GLU A 123 6.68 -24.19 -9.04
N ASP A 124 5.54 -24.86 -8.82
CA ASP A 124 5.19 -25.65 -7.63
C ASP A 124 5.60 -24.89 -6.34
N PHE A 125 5.07 -23.67 -6.19
CA PHE A 125 5.52 -22.72 -5.17
C PHE A 125 5.36 -23.23 -3.73
N ASP A 126 4.34 -24.06 -3.49
CA ASP A 126 3.95 -24.57 -2.18
C ASP A 126 4.90 -25.62 -1.62
N VAL A 127 5.74 -26.21 -2.47
CA VAL A 127 6.78 -27.18 -2.08
C VAL A 127 8.18 -26.56 -2.04
N LYS A 128 8.34 -25.30 -2.45
CA LYS A 128 9.61 -24.57 -2.31
C LYS A 128 9.90 -24.26 -0.84
N PRO A 129 11.18 -24.00 -0.48
CA PRO A 129 11.54 -23.42 0.81
C PRO A 129 10.62 -22.25 1.15
N THR A 130 10.24 -22.15 2.42
CA THR A 130 9.35 -21.08 2.89
C THR A 130 9.97 -19.72 2.64
N PHE A 131 9.19 -18.80 2.10
CA PHE A 131 9.55 -17.39 1.99
C PHE A 131 8.31 -16.52 2.24
N SER A 132 8.56 -15.29 2.66
CA SER A 132 7.56 -14.23 2.77
C SER A 132 7.97 -13.02 1.96
N ASP A 133 6.97 -12.26 1.51
CA ASP A 133 7.16 -11.01 0.78
C ASP A 133 5.90 -10.12 0.96
N PHE A 134 5.85 -8.94 0.34
CA PHE A 134 4.76 -7.98 0.50
C PHE A 134 4.33 -7.31 -0.80
N LEU A 135 3.06 -6.89 -0.85
CA LEU A 135 2.65 -5.89 -1.84
C LEU A 135 3.14 -4.51 -1.38
N PRO A 136 3.64 -3.62 -2.27
CA PRO A 136 4.36 -2.41 -1.89
C PRO A 136 3.64 -1.42 -0.97
N GLY A 137 2.31 -1.50 -0.86
CA GLY A 137 1.49 -0.53 -0.15
C GLY A 137 1.53 0.86 -0.79
N VAL A 138 1.60 0.93 -2.12
CA VAL A 138 1.60 2.17 -2.90
C VAL A 138 0.29 2.28 -3.66
N ALA A 139 -0.46 3.35 -3.40
CA ALA A 139 -1.73 3.65 -4.08
C ALA A 139 -1.66 4.90 -4.97
N GLY A 140 -0.46 5.43 -5.23
CA GLY A 140 -0.27 6.71 -5.91
C GLY A 140 -0.43 7.91 -4.97
N ILE A 141 -0.09 9.12 -5.44
CA ILE A 141 -0.07 10.32 -4.60
C ILE A 141 -1.46 10.77 -4.11
N TYR A 142 -2.53 10.40 -4.83
CA TYR A 142 -3.92 10.68 -4.47
C TYR A 142 -4.73 9.42 -4.14
N GLY A 143 -4.06 8.32 -3.78
CA GLY A 143 -4.69 7.10 -3.29
C GLY A 143 -4.35 6.81 -1.84
N LYS A 144 -5.30 6.25 -1.08
CA LYS A 144 -5.07 5.76 0.28
C LYS A 144 -4.60 4.30 0.24
N PRO A 145 -3.38 3.98 0.72
CA PRO A 145 -2.85 2.62 0.64
C PRO A 145 -3.39 1.68 1.72
N ASN A 146 -3.15 0.39 1.49
CA ASN A 146 -3.20 -0.67 2.50
C ASN A 146 -1.87 -1.44 2.48
N TRP A 147 -1.59 -2.19 3.53
CA TRP A 147 -0.44 -3.10 3.57
C TRP A 147 -0.91 -4.55 3.41
N ALA A 148 -0.12 -5.38 2.74
CA ALA A 148 -0.40 -6.81 2.59
C ALA A 148 0.89 -7.62 2.50
N PHE A 149 0.99 -8.64 3.35
CA PHE A 149 2.08 -9.61 3.38
C PHE A 149 1.59 -10.95 2.88
N TYR A 150 2.45 -11.66 2.15
CA TYR A 150 2.15 -12.96 1.59
C TYR A 150 3.31 -13.94 1.79
N VAL A 151 2.98 -15.23 1.75
CA VAL A 151 3.91 -16.34 1.88
C VAL A 151 3.63 -17.37 0.78
N ASN A 152 4.56 -18.28 0.52
CA ASN A 152 4.36 -19.35 -0.45
C ASN A 152 3.55 -20.54 0.09
N ARG A 153 2.50 -20.30 0.89
CA ARG A 153 1.63 -21.33 1.47
C ARG A 153 0.16 -20.96 1.28
N GLY A 154 -0.69 -21.98 1.07
CA GLY A 154 -2.12 -21.78 0.83
C GLY A 154 -2.35 -20.82 -0.33
N GLN A 155 -3.27 -19.86 -0.15
CA GLN A 155 -3.60 -18.85 -1.16
C GLN A 155 -2.73 -17.58 -1.07
N GLY A 156 -1.54 -17.64 -0.47
CA GLY A 156 -0.58 -16.56 -0.53
C GLY A 156 -0.68 -15.56 0.62
N ILE A 157 -1.71 -14.70 0.62
CA ILE A 157 -1.83 -13.60 1.60
C ILE A 157 -1.91 -14.14 3.03
N ALA A 158 -0.97 -13.72 3.87
CA ALA A 158 -0.81 -14.17 5.25
C ALA A 158 -1.29 -13.14 6.27
N SER A 159 -1.31 -11.85 5.91
CA SER A 159 -1.87 -10.78 6.72
C SER A 159 -2.00 -9.52 5.87
N PHE A 160 -3.02 -8.70 6.11
CA PHE A 160 -3.20 -7.40 5.46
C PHE A 160 -4.09 -6.49 6.32
N GLY A 161 -3.99 -5.18 6.09
CA GLY A 161 -4.74 -4.19 6.86
C GLY A 161 -4.42 -2.75 6.46
N THR A 162 -4.72 -1.82 7.35
CA THR A 162 -4.44 -0.38 7.15
C THR A 162 -3.46 0.12 8.21
N LEU A 163 -2.80 1.26 7.99
CA LEU A 163 -1.91 1.92 8.96
C LEU A 163 -0.71 1.09 9.48
N SER A 164 -0.90 0.13 10.36
CA SER A 164 0.14 -0.73 10.94
C SER A 164 -0.41 -2.12 11.23
N LYS A 165 0.43 -3.02 11.76
CA LYS A 165 -0.03 -4.34 12.25
C LYS A 165 -1.11 -4.27 13.33
N ASP A 166 -1.28 -3.12 13.98
CA ASP A 166 -2.31 -2.90 15.01
C ASP A 166 -3.72 -2.71 14.43
N TYR A 167 -3.85 -2.44 13.13
CA TYR A 167 -5.13 -2.29 12.45
C TYR A 167 -5.30 -3.34 11.32
N PRO A 168 -5.29 -4.65 11.67
CA PRO A 168 -5.38 -5.73 10.70
C PRO A 168 -6.83 -5.95 10.22
N ILE A 169 -7.00 -6.23 8.93
CA ILE A 169 -8.20 -6.92 8.41
C ILE A 169 -8.02 -8.44 8.55
N MET A 170 -6.77 -8.91 8.40
CA MET A 170 -6.35 -10.28 8.71
C MET A 170 -5.18 -10.23 9.69
N GLU A 171 -5.30 -10.96 10.81
CA GLU A 171 -4.35 -10.92 11.94
C GLU A 171 -2.87 -11.03 11.51
N PHE A 172 -2.04 -10.12 12.03
CA PHE A 172 -0.60 -10.13 11.78
C PHE A 172 0.14 -11.19 12.60
N ASN A 173 0.79 -12.13 11.92
CA ASN A 173 1.60 -13.18 12.50
C ASN A 173 3.05 -13.11 12.00
N SER A 174 4.01 -13.41 12.88
CA SER A 174 5.42 -13.57 12.48
C SER A 174 5.57 -14.70 11.45
N ALA A 175 6.61 -14.65 10.61
CA ALA A 175 6.78 -15.53 9.45
C ALA A 175 6.67 -17.02 9.81
N ASN A 176 7.31 -17.43 10.91
CA ASN A 176 7.24 -18.82 11.39
C ASN A 176 5.82 -19.31 11.69
N LYS A 177 4.92 -18.43 12.15
CA LYS A 177 3.50 -18.74 12.37
C LYS A 177 2.69 -18.60 11.08
N ALA A 178 2.97 -17.57 10.28
CA ALA A 178 2.32 -17.35 8.99
C ALA A 178 2.43 -18.60 8.10
N TYR A 179 3.61 -19.20 7.98
CA TYR A 179 3.83 -20.43 7.21
C TYR A 179 2.94 -21.62 7.65
N GLN A 180 2.48 -21.64 8.90
CA GLN A 180 1.65 -22.71 9.45
C GLN A 180 0.16 -22.41 9.34
N LEU A 181 -0.22 -21.13 9.39
CA LEU A 181 -1.61 -20.69 9.55
C LEU A 181 -2.26 -20.19 8.26
N THR A 182 -1.49 -19.69 7.28
CA THR A 182 -2.04 -19.05 6.08
C THR A 182 -3.08 -19.91 5.35
N SER A 183 -2.85 -21.22 5.22
CA SER A 183 -3.80 -22.13 4.57
C SER A 183 -5.08 -22.42 5.38
N LEU A 184 -5.12 -22.04 6.65
CA LEU A 184 -6.24 -22.33 7.56
C LEU A 184 -7.08 -21.08 7.83
N VAL A 185 -6.43 -19.98 8.22
CA VAL A 185 -7.10 -18.74 8.65
C VAL A 185 -7.17 -17.67 7.56
N GLY A 186 -6.39 -17.83 6.48
CA GLY A 186 -6.34 -16.88 5.36
C GLY A 186 -7.43 -17.09 4.32
N PHE A 187 -7.13 -16.64 3.08
CA PHE A 187 -8.05 -16.81 1.97
C PHE A 187 -8.18 -18.27 1.58
N ARG A 188 -9.41 -18.69 1.29
CA ARG A 188 -9.78 -20.03 0.88
C ARG A 188 -10.88 -19.98 -0.16
N THR A 189 -10.84 -20.94 -1.06
CA THR A 189 -11.86 -21.15 -2.09
C THR A 189 -12.35 -22.58 -2.00
N PHE A 190 -13.66 -22.76 -1.84
CA PHE A 190 -14.29 -24.09 -1.85
C PHE A 190 -15.17 -24.19 -3.08
N LEU A 191 -14.98 -25.25 -3.87
CA LEU A 191 -15.76 -25.51 -5.08
C LEU A 191 -16.58 -26.78 -4.87
N THR A 192 -17.88 -26.72 -5.13
CA THR A 192 -18.75 -27.88 -5.26
C THR A 192 -19.36 -27.88 -6.65
N GLY A 193 -19.50 -29.05 -7.28
CA GLY A 193 -20.03 -29.06 -8.63
C GLY A 193 -20.19 -30.43 -9.24
N TYR A 194 -20.67 -30.46 -10.48
CA TYR A 194 -20.83 -31.66 -11.29
C TYR A 194 -20.68 -31.33 -12.78
N ARG A 195 -20.50 -32.36 -13.61
CA ARG A 195 -20.32 -32.21 -15.07
C ARG A 195 -21.45 -32.85 -15.86
N GLY A 196 -21.84 -32.18 -16.94
CA GLY A 196 -22.88 -32.64 -17.86
C GLY A 196 -24.23 -32.84 -17.17
N LYS A 197 -24.99 -33.85 -17.61
CA LYS A 197 -26.33 -34.15 -17.05
C LYS A 197 -26.30 -35.04 -15.79
N ASN A 198 -25.12 -35.48 -15.36
CA ASN A 198 -25.00 -36.53 -14.36
C ASN A 198 -24.80 -35.95 -12.95
N ARG A 199 -25.90 -35.50 -12.34
CA ARG A 199 -25.93 -34.95 -10.97
C ARG A 199 -25.48 -35.93 -9.89
N ASP A 200 -25.34 -37.21 -10.20
CA ASP A 200 -24.92 -38.24 -9.24
C ASP A 200 -23.40 -38.26 -9.00
N LYS A 201 -22.60 -37.60 -9.85
CA LYS A 201 -21.15 -37.43 -9.67
C LYS A 201 -20.82 -35.99 -9.30
N CYS A 202 -21.11 -35.63 -8.06
CA CYS A 202 -20.65 -34.37 -7.48
C CYS A 202 -19.20 -34.48 -6.99
N PHE A 203 -18.46 -33.39 -7.07
CA PHE A 203 -17.17 -33.23 -6.42
C PHE A 203 -17.24 -32.07 -5.42
N MET A 204 -16.32 -32.10 -4.45
CA MET A 204 -15.96 -30.95 -3.66
C MET A 204 -14.44 -30.87 -3.63
N THR A 205 -13.88 -29.70 -3.94
CA THR A 205 -12.43 -29.48 -3.93
C THR A 205 -12.11 -28.11 -3.33
N GLU A 206 -10.91 -27.99 -2.79
CA GLU A 206 -10.35 -26.76 -2.25
C GLU A 206 -9.03 -26.49 -2.98
N PRO A 207 -9.03 -25.60 -3.99
CA PRO A 207 -7.80 -25.19 -4.64
C PRO A 207 -6.77 -24.68 -3.63
N PHE A 208 -5.50 -24.94 -3.89
CA PHE A 208 -4.36 -24.58 -3.04
C PHE A 208 -4.35 -25.23 -1.64
N SER A 209 -5.21 -26.23 -1.40
CA SER A 209 -5.21 -26.98 -0.14
C SER A 209 -3.87 -27.71 0.09
N PRO A 210 -3.31 -27.69 1.32
CA PRO A 210 -2.14 -28.49 1.66
C PRO A 210 -2.36 -30.00 1.46
N ASP A 211 -3.60 -30.48 1.58
CA ASP A 211 -3.95 -31.91 1.43
C ASP A 211 -3.66 -32.45 0.02
N SER A 212 -3.67 -31.58 -1.00
CA SER A 212 -3.38 -31.92 -2.39
C SER A 212 -1.98 -31.45 -2.86
N SER A 213 -1.11 -31.03 -1.93
CA SER A 213 0.24 -30.58 -2.24
C SER A 213 1.14 -31.69 -2.81
N ARG A 214 2.10 -31.31 -3.64
CA ARG A 214 3.12 -32.20 -4.22
C ARG A 214 4.31 -32.45 -3.27
N PHE A 215 4.26 -31.98 -2.03
CA PHE A 215 5.39 -31.97 -1.09
C PHE A 215 6.06 -33.35 -0.94
N ASP A 216 5.25 -34.40 -0.81
CA ASP A 216 5.74 -35.78 -0.66
C ASP A 216 6.48 -36.30 -1.90
N LEU A 217 6.11 -35.85 -3.12
CA LEU A 217 6.77 -36.28 -4.36
C LEU A 217 8.22 -35.79 -4.46
N GLN A 218 8.49 -34.56 -4.01
CA GLN A 218 9.87 -34.02 -4.00
C GLN A 218 10.76 -34.72 -2.97
N SER A 219 10.18 -35.15 -1.83
CA SER A 219 10.93 -35.90 -0.81
C SER A 219 11.41 -37.28 -1.28
N GLU A 220 10.64 -37.93 -2.18
CA GLU A 220 10.95 -39.24 -2.75
C GLU A 220 12.05 -39.16 -3.82
N GLU A 221 12.13 -38.07 -4.59
CA GLU A 221 13.27 -37.82 -5.50
C GLU A 221 14.56 -37.49 -4.74
N ALA A 222 14.44 -36.87 -3.55
CA ALA A 222 15.57 -36.52 -2.70
C ALA A 222 16.11 -37.70 -1.87
N THR A 223 15.33 -38.74 -1.60
CA THR A 223 15.77 -39.87 -0.74
C THR A 223 15.21 -41.23 -1.18
N LYS A 224 16.11 -42.17 -1.52
CA LYS A 224 15.79 -43.59 -1.79
C LYS A 224 15.25 -44.38 -0.58
N GLU A 225 14.99 -43.75 0.57
CA GLU A 225 14.60 -44.41 1.82
C GLU A 225 13.19 -44.03 2.35
N SER A 226 12.54 -43.00 1.80
CA SER A 226 11.25 -42.48 2.34
C SER A 226 10.01 -43.32 1.99
N SER A 227 10.15 -44.38 1.19
CA SER A 227 8.99 -45.20 0.74
C SER A 227 8.28 -45.99 1.85
N THR A 228 8.84 -46.04 3.06
CA THR A 228 8.34 -46.89 4.17
C THR A 228 7.37 -46.17 5.10
N PHE A 229 7.42 -44.84 5.22
CA PHE A 229 6.65 -44.11 6.24
C PHE A 229 5.17 -43.91 5.85
N ARG A 230 4.89 -43.65 4.57
CA ARG A 230 3.52 -43.41 4.05
C ARG A 230 2.58 -44.61 4.21
N ARG A 231 3.12 -45.83 4.14
CA ARG A 231 2.33 -47.08 4.25
C ARG A 231 1.76 -47.31 5.66
N PHE A 232 2.34 -46.69 6.68
CA PHE A 232 1.89 -46.84 8.06
C PHE A 232 0.86 -45.79 8.51
N VAL A 233 0.78 -44.63 7.83
CA VAL A 233 0.00 -43.49 8.34
C VAL A 233 -1.33 -43.28 7.59
N THR A 234 -1.38 -43.36 6.25
CA THR A 234 -2.57 -42.93 5.49
C THR A 234 -3.41 -44.05 4.92
N GLY A 235 -2.93 -45.30 4.90
CA GLY A 235 -3.69 -46.45 4.37
C GLY A 235 -4.03 -46.38 2.86
N GLU A 236 -3.65 -45.31 2.16
CA GLU A 236 -3.98 -45.07 0.76
C GLU A 236 -2.86 -45.49 -0.19
N SER A 237 -3.25 -46.13 -1.30
CA SER A 237 -2.32 -46.48 -2.37
C SER A 237 -1.88 -45.23 -3.13
N LYS A 238 -0.57 -45.10 -3.37
CA LYS A 238 0.12 -44.13 -4.26
C LYS A 238 -0.84 -43.38 -5.20
N ALA A 239 -1.18 -42.13 -4.88
CA ALA A 239 -1.67 -41.21 -5.90
C ALA A 239 -0.56 -41.02 -6.94
N SER A 240 -0.84 -41.32 -8.21
CA SER A 240 0.09 -41.05 -9.30
C SER A 240 0.40 -39.55 -9.33
N ALA A 241 1.67 -39.17 -9.47
CA ALA A 241 2.08 -37.76 -9.63
C ALA A 241 1.29 -37.02 -10.73
N SER A 242 0.78 -37.77 -11.73
CA SER A 242 -0.07 -37.26 -12.81
C SER A 242 -1.49 -36.83 -12.38
N LYS A 243 -1.89 -37.02 -11.11
CA LYS A 243 -3.21 -36.66 -10.59
C LYS A 243 -3.19 -35.50 -9.58
N LEU A 244 -2.02 -35.12 -9.07
CA LEU A 244 -1.90 -33.99 -8.15
C LEU A 244 -1.90 -32.67 -8.94
N PRO A 245 -2.52 -31.61 -8.40
CA PRO A 245 -2.62 -30.33 -9.08
C PRO A 245 -1.23 -29.73 -9.33
N LYS A 246 -1.06 -29.00 -10.45
CA LYS A 246 0.13 -28.17 -10.70
C LYS A 246 -0.14 -26.78 -10.15
N ARG A 247 0.81 -26.21 -9.40
CA ARG A 247 0.69 -24.88 -8.80
C ARG A 247 1.77 -23.95 -9.31
N GLU A 248 1.44 -22.73 -9.65
CA GLU A 248 2.39 -21.69 -10.05
C GLU A 248 2.08 -20.41 -9.29
N MET A 249 3.12 -19.66 -8.92
CA MET A 249 2.99 -18.32 -8.35
C MET A 249 3.73 -17.34 -9.26
N TYR A 250 3.09 -16.22 -9.57
CA TYR A 250 3.62 -15.13 -10.37
C TYR A 250 3.83 -13.94 -9.45
N VAL A 251 5.09 -13.55 -9.27
CA VAL A 251 5.49 -12.45 -8.38
C VAL A 251 5.80 -11.23 -9.22
N GLY A 252 4.90 -10.25 -9.20
CA GLY A 252 5.11 -8.93 -9.78
C GLY A 252 5.56 -7.92 -8.73
N LYS A 253 5.94 -6.73 -9.18
CA LYS A 253 6.31 -5.62 -8.28
C LYS A 253 5.09 -5.02 -7.58
N SER A 254 3.92 -5.03 -8.22
CA SER A 254 2.66 -4.45 -7.72
C SER A 254 1.59 -5.47 -7.36
N ASP A 255 1.73 -6.70 -7.85
CA ASP A 255 0.69 -7.74 -7.79
C ASP A 255 1.30 -9.13 -7.62
N MET A 256 0.51 -10.04 -7.07
CA MET A 256 0.85 -11.44 -6.90
C MET A 256 -0.30 -12.30 -7.42
N GLU A 257 0.00 -13.30 -8.25
CA GLU A 257 -0.97 -14.25 -8.75
C GLU A 257 -0.57 -15.68 -8.39
N ILE A 258 -1.55 -16.53 -8.08
CA ILE A 258 -1.36 -17.97 -7.95
C ILE A 258 -2.30 -18.69 -8.91
N ASN A 259 -1.83 -19.77 -9.50
CA ASN A 259 -2.60 -20.61 -10.42
C ASN A 259 -2.53 -22.07 -9.98
N GLU A 260 -3.67 -22.76 -9.98
CA GLU A 260 -3.76 -24.19 -9.78
C GLU A 260 -4.51 -24.86 -10.92
N ILE A 261 -3.93 -25.90 -11.50
CA ILE A 261 -4.60 -26.78 -12.46
C ILE A 261 -4.91 -28.12 -11.78
N ASP A 262 -6.19 -28.36 -11.51
CA ASP A 262 -6.72 -29.63 -11.01
C ASP A 262 -7.11 -30.56 -12.17
N TYR A 263 -6.21 -31.48 -12.49
CA TYR A 263 -6.42 -32.50 -13.53
C TYR A 263 -7.47 -33.57 -13.16
N SER A 264 -7.83 -33.71 -11.88
CA SER A 264 -8.83 -34.70 -11.45
C SER A 264 -10.24 -34.20 -11.75
N ASN A 265 -10.47 -32.90 -11.58
CA ASN A 265 -11.76 -32.27 -11.86
C ASN A 265 -11.80 -31.48 -13.16
N ASN A 266 -10.68 -31.33 -13.88
CA ASN A 266 -10.52 -30.48 -15.07
C ASN A 266 -10.91 -29.02 -14.81
N ILE A 267 -10.38 -28.44 -13.73
CA ILE A 267 -10.63 -27.05 -13.32
C ILE A 267 -9.28 -26.33 -13.21
N GLU A 268 -9.23 -25.11 -13.74
CA GLU A 268 -8.14 -24.17 -13.52
C GLU A 268 -8.65 -23.05 -12.62
N THR A 269 -7.96 -22.81 -11.51
CA THR A 269 -8.28 -21.74 -10.56
C THR A 269 -7.10 -20.78 -10.47
N SER A 270 -7.32 -19.51 -10.80
CA SER A 270 -6.30 -18.47 -10.73
C SER A 270 -6.75 -17.37 -9.77
N ILE A 271 -5.87 -16.89 -8.89
CA ILE A 271 -6.18 -15.83 -7.92
C ILE A 271 -5.13 -14.74 -8.03
N LEU A 272 -5.55 -13.52 -8.37
CA LEU A 272 -4.71 -12.33 -8.46
C LEU A 272 -5.00 -11.37 -7.30
N TYR A 273 -3.95 -10.81 -6.72
CA TYR A 273 -3.99 -9.85 -5.62
C TYR A 273 -3.26 -8.56 -5.99
N PHE A 274 -3.86 -7.41 -5.70
CA PHE A 274 -3.19 -6.10 -5.79
C PHE A 274 -3.81 -5.06 -4.84
N SER A 275 -3.06 -4.02 -4.51
CA SER A 275 -3.55 -2.87 -3.73
C SER A 275 -4.30 -1.88 -4.63
N LEU A 276 -5.47 -1.44 -4.18
CA LEU A 276 -6.29 -0.46 -4.90
C LEU A 276 -5.55 0.87 -5.04
N ALA A 277 -5.43 1.35 -6.28
CA ALA A 277 -4.72 2.59 -6.62
C ALA A 277 -5.67 3.77 -6.83
N GLU A 278 -5.20 4.98 -6.51
CA GLU A 278 -5.84 6.26 -6.84
C GLU A 278 -7.29 6.38 -6.36
N GLU A 279 -7.56 5.95 -5.13
CA GLU A 279 -8.88 6.06 -4.51
C GLU A 279 -8.82 6.70 -3.12
N TYR A 280 -9.93 7.33 -2.76
CA TYR A 280 -10.12 7.97 -1.45
C TYR A 280 -10.38 6.98 -0.31
N PHE A 281 -10.37 5.67 -0.60
CA PHE A 281 -10.51 4.56 0.33
C PHE A 281 -9.48 3.49 -0.04
N SER A 282 -9.04 2.71 0.96
CA SER A 282 -8.07 1.64 0.75
C SER A 282 -8.76 0.29 0.61
N SER A 283 -8.20 -0.59 -0.23
CA SER A 283 -8.71 -1.95 -0.40
C SER A 283 -7.65 -2.91 -0.95
N LEU A 284 -7.66 -4.16 -0.47
CA LEU A 284 -7.01 -5.28 -1.12
C LEU A 284 -8.00 -5.84 -2.14
N VAL A 285 -7.61 -5.84 -3.41
CA VAL A 285 -8.42 -6.39 -4.48
C VAL A 285 -7.97 -7.82 -4.74
N ARG A 286 -8.95 -8.73 -4.83
CA ARG A 286 -8.75 -10.15 -5.08
C ARG A 286 -9.62 -10.58 -6.26
N LEU A 287 -9.02 -11.18 -7.29
CA LEU A 287 -9.71 -11.67 -8.48
C LEU A 287 -9.54 -13.18 -8.54
N THR A 288 -10.63 -13.93 -8.33
CA THR A 288 -10.65 -15.40 -8.39
C THR A 288 -11.31 -15.85 -9.68
N SER A 289 -10.51 -16.35 -10.61
CA SER A 289 -10.99 -16.98 -11.84
C SER A 289 -11.15 -18.49 -11.65
N ILE A 290 -12.32 -19.02 -12.00
CA ILE A 290 -12.60 -20.47 -12.06
C ILE A 290 -12.92 -20.80 -13.52
N LYS A 291 -12.13 -21.68 -14.12
CA LYS A 291 -12.23 -22.02 -15.54
C LYS A 291 -12.46 -23.49 -15.77
N ASN A 292 -13.38 -23.80 -16.68
CA ASN A 292 -13.61 -25.16 -17.15
C ASN A 292 -12.60 -25.52 -18.25
N ILE A 293 -11.63 -26.37 -17.93
CA ILE A 293 -10.61 -26.84 -18.90
C ILE A 293 -10.97 -28.18 -19.56
N ASP A 294 -12.17 -28.71 -19.28
CA ASP A 294 -12.69 -29.85 -20.04
C ASP A 294 -13.08 -29.41 -21.46
N ASN A 295 -12.80 -30.25 -22.46
CA ASN A 295 -13.07 -29.93 -23.86
C ASN A 295 -14.49 -30.31 -24.32
N SER A 296 -15.27 -30.97 -23.47
CA SER A 296 -16.52 -31.63 -23.87
C SER A 296 -17.71 -31.25 -23.00
N ASP A 297 -17.60 -31.40 -21.68
CA ASP A 297 -18.73 -31.27 -20.78
C ASP A 297 -18.77 -29.89 -20.12
N ALA A 298 -19.97 -29.31 -20.07
CA ALA A 298 -20.24 -28.14 -19.24
C ALA A 298 -20.08 -28.48 -17.76
N LEU A 299 -19.55 -27.53 -17.00
CA LEU A 299 -19.35 -27.58 -15.55
C LEU A 299 -20.43 -26.74 -14.87
N THR A 300 -21.17 -27.33 -13.93
CA THR A 300 -21.99 -26.55 -12.99
C THR A 300 -21.24 -26.48 -11.67
N VAL A 301 -20.97 -25.27 -11.17
CA VAL A 301 -20.16 -25.02 -9.98
C VAL A 301 -20.85 -24.01 -9.05
N SER A 302 -20.90 -24.35 -7.76
CA SER A 302 -21.10 -23.41 -6.67
C SER A 302 -19.77 -23.18 -5.96
N ALA A 303 -19.51 -21.96 -5.50
CA ALA A 303 -18.27 -21.63 -4.82
C ALA A 303 -18.50 -20.75 -3.59
N LEU A 304 -17.67 -20.96 -2.57
CA LEU A 304 -17.43 -20.01 -1.49
C LEU A 304 -15.99 -19.53 -1.62
N ASP A 305 -15.82 -18.22 -1.73
CA ASP A 305 -14.55 -17.61 -2.09
C ASP A 305 -14.25 -16.41 -1.20
N GLY A 306 -13.22 -16.48 -0.36
CA GLY A 306 -12.89 -15.38 0.54
C GLY A 306 -12.12 -15.78 1.79
N LEU A 307 -12.29 -15.01 2.86
CA LEU A 307 -11.43 -15.06 4.05
C LEU A 307 -12.05 -15.95 5.14
N ALA A 308 -11.28 -16.88 5.70
CA ALA A 308 -11.76 -17.75 6.78
C ALA A 308 -11.88 -17.05 8.13
N LYS A 309 -11.04 -16.04 8.39
CA LYS A 309 -11.13 -15.15 9.55
C LYS A 309 -10.94 -13.70 9.14
N MET A 310 -12.00 -12.90 9.29
CA MET A 310 -11.98 -11.46 9.06
C MET A 310 -12.05 -10.73 10.40
N GLU A 311 -11.01 -9.94 10.69
CA GLU A 311 -10.94 -9.13 11.90
C GLU A 311 -11.77 -7.85 11.71
N PRO A 312 -12.50 -7.39 12.74
CA PRO A 312 -13.21 -6.11 12.69
C PRO A 312 -12.27 -4.92 12.90
N ASP A 313 -12.72 -3.71 12.53
CA ASP A 313 -12.07 -2.47 12.98
C ASP A 313 -12.47 -2.14 14.42
N GLY A 314 -11.58 -1.48 15.17
CA GLY A 314 -11.83 -1.15 16.58
C GLY A 314 -10.62 -0.76 17.40
N GLY A 315 -9.70 0.00 16.80
CA GLY A 315 -8.47 0.46 17.47
C GLY A 315 -7.29 -0.50 17.32
N GLN A 316 -6.37 -0.48 18.29
CA GLN A 316 -5.13 -1.26 18.24
C GLN A 316 -5.35 -2.72 18.67
N LEU A 317 -5.46 -3.63 17.71
CA LEU A 317 -5.90 -5.01 17.95
C LEU A 317 -4.78 -6.05 18.01
N ASN A 318 -3.59 -5.80 17.46
CA ASN A 318 -2.52 -6.79 17.34
C ASN A 318 -2.17 -7.51 18.66
N ASN A 319 -2.00 -6.75 19.75
CA ASN A 319 -1.69 -7.32 21.06
C ASN A 319 -2.90 -8.07 21.66
N LEU A 320 -4.11 -7.54 21.46
CA LEU A 320 -5.35 -8.11 21.98
C LEU A 320 -5.73 -9.42 21.27
N LEU A 321 -5.57 -9.50 19.95
CA LEU A 321 -5.80 -10.72 19.18
C LEU A 321 -4.91 -11.86 19.68
N LYS A 322 -3.62 -11.57 19.91
CA LYS A 322 -2.61 -12.56 20.35
C LYS A 322 -2.80 -13.05 21.78
N ASN A 323 -3.19 -12.15 22.69
CA ASN A 323 -3.20 -12.46 24.12
C ASN A 323 -4.60 -12.61 24.72
N MET A 324 -5.62 -12.07 24.06
CA MET A 324 -6.99 -11.94 24.57
C MET A 324 -8.07 -12.22 23.51
N GLY A 325 -7.77 -12.92 22.42
CA GLY A 325 -8.68 -13.11 21.28
C GLY A 325 -10.09 -13.60 21.67
N ARG A 326 -10.21 -14.59 22.57
CA ARG A 326 -11.54 -15.07 23.02
C ARG A 326 -12.35 -14.04 23.80
N THR A 327 -11.68 -13.19 24.58
CA THR A 327 -12.34 -12.10 25.28
C THR A 327 -12.77 -11.04 24.28
N LEU A 328 -11.88 -10.69 23.34
CA LEU A 328 -12.12 -9.69 22.29
C LEU A 328 -13.36 -10.00 21.44
N GLU A 329 -13.63 -11.29 21.17
CA GLU A 329 -14.82 -11.72 20.42
C GLU A 329 -16.12 -11.12 20.98
N GLY A 330 -16.24 -10.92 22.30
CA GLY A 330 -17.46 -10.37 22.92
C GLY A 330 -17.86 -8.97 22.46
N TRP A 331 -16.95 -8.22 21.83
CA TRP A 331 -17.22 -6.90 21.27
C TRP A 331 -17.41 -6.90 19.74
N MET A 332 -17.08 -8.01 19.07
CA MET A 332 -17.14 -8.12 17.61
C MET A 332 -18.58 -8.22 17.13
N SER A 333 -18.87 -7.51 16.04
CA SER A 333 -20.20 -7.51 15.41
C SER A 333 -20.10 -7.37 13.90
N VAL A 334 -21.11 -7.92 13.20
CA VAL A 334 -21.27 -7.72 11.76
C VAL A 334 -22.59 -7.00 11.52
N SER A 335 -22.47 -5.76 11.04
CA SER A 335 -23.56 -4.92 10.59
C SER A 335 -23.61 -4.88 9.06
N HIS A 336 -24.57 -4.17 8.45
CA HIS A 336 -24.75 -4.16 7.00
C HIS A 336 -24.98 -2.74 6.47
N GLY A 337 -24.26 -2.38 5.40
CA GLY A 337 -24.32 -1.07 4.75
C GLY A 337 -25.68 -0.73 4.11
N ASP A 338 -26.49 -1.74 3.84
CA ASP A 338 -27.81 -1.63 3.21
C ASP A 338 -28.97 -1.72 4.23
N ASN A 339 -28.69 -1.42 5.51
CA ASN A 339 -29.61 -1.58 6.63
C ASN A 339 -30.10 -3.02 6.87
N GLY A 340 -29.31 -4.02 6.49
CA GLY A 340 -29.60 -5.44 6.72
C GLY A 340 -30.67 -5.99 5.78
N THR A 341 -30.82 -5.37 4.61
CA THR A 341 -31.77 -5.81 3.58
C THR A 341 -31.21 -6.98 2.77
N SER A 342 -29.89 -7.13 2.73
CA SER A 342 -29.18 -8.27 2.14
C SER A 342 -27.90 -8.60 2.92
N THR A 343 -27.20 -9.66 2.51
CA THR A 343 -25.90 -10.07 3.04
C THR A 343 -24.74 -9.61 2.15
N THR A 344 -24.99 -8.67 1.22
CA THR A 344 -24.01 -8.28 0.17
C THR A 344 -23.03 -7.20 0.61
N MET A 345 -23.37 -6.44 1.67
CA MET A 345 -22.57 -5.32 2.18
C MET A 345 -22.24 -5.47 3.68
N PRO A 346 -21.58 -6.56 4.12
CA PRO A 346 -21.23 -6.74 5.52
C PRO A 346 -20.20 -5.69 5.97
N PHE A 347 -20.35 -5.25 7.22
CA PHE A 347 -19.53 -4.23 7.87
C PHE A 347 -19.09 -4.73 9.26
N TYR A 348 -17.81 -5.09 9.36
CA TYR A 348 -17.18 -5.75 10.49
C TYR A 348 -16.57 -4.71 11.42
N LYS A 349 -17.14 -4.57 12.62
CA LYS A 349 -16.66 -3.60 13.59
C LYS A 349 -16.81 -4.06 15.03
N MET A 350 -16.00 -3.48 15.89
CA MET A 350 -16.15 -3.56 17.32
C MET A 350 -17.30 -2.64 17.77
N SER A 351 -18.02 -3.05 18.81
CA SER A 351 -19.06 -2.22 19.43
C SER A 351 -18.47 -0.99 20.15
N THR A 352 -17.30 -1.14 20.75
CA THR A 352 -16.53 -0.10 21.44
C THR A 352 -15.04 -0.40 21.32
N GLU A 353 -14.20 0.63 21.40
CA GLU A 353 -12.75 0.41 21.51
C GLU A 353 -12.42 -0.35 22.81
N PRO A 354 -11.64 -1.44 22.75
CA PRO A 354 -11.28 -2.27 23.90
C PRO A 354 -10.15 -1.61 24.72
N ALA A 355 -10.33 -0.37 25.15
CA ALA A 355 -9.38 0.38 25.95
C ALA A 355 -9.66 0.22 27.46
N ASP A 356 -8.60 0.12 28.28
CA ASP A 356 -8.71 0.16 29.74
C ASP A 356 -8.86 1.62 30.22
N SER A 357 -10.01 2.21 29.88
CA SER A 357 -10.33 3.63 30.06
C SER A 357 -11.75 3.80 30.58
N ALA A 358 -11.97 4.83 31.41
CA ALA A 358 -13.29 5.19 31.91
C ALA A 358 -14.17 5.88 30.85
N SER A 359 -13.59 6.39 29.76
CA SER A 359 -14.32 6.92 28.60
C SER A 359 -14.50 5.83 27.55
N VAL A 360 -15.76 5.59 27.18
CA VAL A 360 -16.12 4.68 26.09
C VAL A 360 -16.06 5.45 24.78
N HIS A 361 -15.17 5.03 23.88
CA HIS A 361 -15.14 5.51 22.50
C HIS A 361 -15.94 4.53 21.64
N VAL A 362 -16.96 5.06 20.95
CA VAL A 362 -17.77 4.28 20.02
C VAL A 362 -17.02 4.19 18.71
N GLU A 363 -16.86 2.98 18.20
CA GLU A 363 -16.24 2.76 16.90
C GLU A 363 -17.26 3.01 15.79
N GLU A 364 -16.98 4.03 14.97
CA GLU A 364 -17.77 4.36 13.77
C GLU A 364 -17.22 3.64 12.53
N GLY A 365 -15.91 3.44 12.49
CA GLY A 365 -15.20 2.75 11.43
C GLY A 365 -15.50 1.26 11.38
N GLY A 366 -15.16 0.64 10.25
CA GLY A 366 -15.37 -0.78 10.05
C GLY A 366 -14.76 -1.28 8.76
N HIS A 367 -14.48 -2.57 8.75
CA HIS A 367 -14.03 -3.25 7.55
C HIS A 367 -15.23 -3.69 6.71
N TYR A 368 -15.09 -3.66 5.39
CA TYR A 368 -16.11 -4.15 4.48
C TYR A 368 -15.54 -5.20 3.53
N CYS A 369 -16.43 -6.02 3.00
CA CYS A 369 -16.15 -6.86 1.84
C CYS A 369 -17.27 -6.68 0.83
N LEU A 370 -16.91 -6.31 -0.39
CA LEU A 370 -17.84 -6.18 -1.51
C LEU A 370 -17.34 -7.07 -2.63
N SER A 371 -18.22 -7.91 -3.17
CA SER A 371 -17.86 -8.85 -4.23
C SER A 371 -18.88 -8.86 -5.34
N TYR A 372 -18.46 -9.08 -6.58
CA TYR A 372 -19.32 -9.24 -7.76
C TYR A 372 -18.69 -10.20 -8.78
N ILE A 373 -19.46 -10.61 -9.77
CA ILE A 373 -18.93 -11.31 -10.95
C ILE A 373 -18.45 -10.27 -11.96
N GLU A 374 -17.24 -10.41 -12.49
CA GLU A 374 -16.60 -9.43 -13.40
C GLU A 374 -17.50 -8.99 -14.57
N ASP A 375 -18.24 -9.94 -15.16
CA ASP A 375 -19.18 -9.68 -16.26
C ASP A 375 -20.54 -9.07 -15.82
N ASP A 376 -20.81 -9.02 -14.51
CA ASP A 376 -22.02 -8.46 -13.92
C ASP A 376 -21.70 -7.60 -12.67
N PRO A 377 -20.98 -6.46 -12.83
CA PRO A 377 -20.49 -5.67 -11.71
C PRO A 377 -21.60 -4.91 -10.96
N LEU A 378 -22.82 -4.86 -11.50
CA LEU A 378 -23.97 -4.18 -10.88
C LEU A 378 -24.64 -5.04 -9.80
N HIS A 379 -24.41 -6.35 -9.78
CA HIS A 379 -25.01 -7.26 -8.82
C HIS A 379 -23.96 -7.79 -7.85
N LEU A 380 -24.03 -7.29 -6.61
CA LEU A 380 -23.16 -7.77 -5.55
C LEU A 380 -23.53 -9.21 -5.15
N LEU A 381 -22.51 -10.00 -4.87
CA LEU A 381 -22.63 -11.36 -4.36
C LEU A 381 -22.96 -11.36 -2.87
N PRO A 382 -23.80 -12.31 -2.41
CA PRO A 382 -24.02 -12.51 -0.99
C PRO A 382 -22.73 -12.96 -0.30
N ILE A 383 -22.48 -12.41 0.88
CA ILE A 383 -21.35 -12.80 1.72
C ILE A 383 -21.82 -13.73 2.83
N VAL A 384 -21.18 -14.91 2.93
CA VAL A 384 -21.31 -15.82 4.06
C VAL A 384 -20.29 -15.41 5.11
N TYR A 385 -20.74 -14.68 6.12
CA TYR A 385 -19.92 -14.19 7.23
C TYR A 385 -20.00 -15.07 8.49
N ASP A 386 -21.01 -15.94 8.58
CA ASP A 386 -21.11 -16.87 9.70
C ASP A 386 -20.15 -18.07 9.53
N THR A 387 -19.07 -18.05 10.30
CA THR A 387 -18.04 -19.12 10.32
C THR A 387 -18.64 -20.51 10.58
N ASP A 388 -19.70 -20.62 11.40
CA ASP A 388 -20.30 -21.90 11.77
C ASP A 388 -21.07 -22.51 10.58
N LEU A 389 -21.56 -21.69 9.64
CA LEU A 389 -22.21 -22.20 8.43
C LEU A 389 -21.20 -22.86 7.49
N VAL A 390 -19.96 -22.36 7.43
CA VAL A 390 -18.92 -22.90 6.55
C VAL A 390 -18.24 -24.10 7.19
N PHE A 391 -17.77 -23.96 8.44
CA PHE A 391 -16.93 -24.94 9.12
C PHE A 391 -17.68 -25.83 10.11
N GLY A 392 -18.94 -25.54 10.42
CA GLY A 392 -19.69 -26.29 11.42
C GLY A 392 -19.03 -26.20 12.79
N GLN A 393 -18.97 -27.34 13.50
CA GLN A 393 -18.33 -27.43 14.83
C GLN A 393 -16.80 -27.62 14.75
N ASP A 394 -16.21 -27.63 13.55
CA ASP A 394 -14.76 -27.80 13.38
C ASP A 394 -14.03 -26.48 13.59
N THR A 395 -13.75 -26.16 14.86
CA THR A 395 -13.06 -24.93 15.26
C THR A 395 -11.58 -24.90 14.87
N THR A 396 -11.03 -25.99 14.34
CA THR A 396 -9.69 -25.98 13.73
C THR A 396 -9.68 -25.28 12.37
N LEU A 397 -10.86 -25.08 11.80
CA LEU A 397 -11.09 -24.62 10.43
C LEU A 397 -10.50 -25.58 9.37
N LEU A 398 -10.03 -26.78 9.73
CA LEU A 398 -9.37 -27.66 8.77
C LEU A 398 -10.30 -28.05 7.62
N LYS A 399 -11.52 -28.52 7.93
CA LYS A 399 -12.49 -28.96 6.93
C LYS A 399 -13.76 -28.12 6.97
N PRO A 400 -14.34 -27.73 5.82
CA PRO A 400 -15.59 -26.97 5.77
C PRO A 400 -16.79 -27.91 6.06
N ARG A 401 -16.92 -28.40 7.30
CA ARG A 401 -17.94 -29.39 7.67
C ARG A 401 -19.36 -28.89 7.48
N GLY A 402 -19.58 -27.59 7.66
CA GLY A 402 -20.87 -26.95 7.39
C GLY A 402 -21.22 -27.00 5.90
N LEU A 403 -20.26 -26.72 5.02
CA LEU A 403 -20.42 -26.88 3.56
C LEU A 403 -20.61 -28.34 3.14
N MET A 404 -19.89 -29.29 3.77
CA MET A 404 -20.09 -30.72 3.49
C MET A 404 -21.50 -31.21 3.88
N ALA A 405 -22.15 -30.56 4.86
CA ALA A 405 -23.45 -30.94 5.38
C ALA A 405 -24.62 -30.20 4.72
N SER A 406 -24.35 -29.16 3.93
CA SER A 406 -25.34 -28.24 3.36
C SER A 406 -24.98 -27.87 1.91
N SER A 407 -25.68 -26.91 1.31
CA SER A 407 -25.33 -26.33 0.01
C SER A 407 -25.05 -24.84 0.16
N VAL A 408 -24.33 -24.27 -0.81
CA VAL A 408 -24.06 -22.83 -0.88
C VAL A 408 -25.36 -22.02 -0.86
N LYS A 409 -26.35 -22.42 -1.67
CA LYS A 409 -27.70 -21.85 -1.65
C LYS A 409 -28.32 -21.76 -0.26
N ALA A 410 -28.30 -22.87 0.49
CA ALA A 410 -28.90 -22.93 1.81
C ALA A 410 -28.18 -22.02 2.83
N MET A 411 -26.88 -21.76 2.65
CA MET A 411 -26.15 -20.80 3.49
C MET A 411 -26.51 -19.36 3.17
N ILE A 412 -26.67 -19.03 1.88
CA ILE A 412 -27.06 -17.68 1.42
C ILE A 412 -28.49 -17.35 1.92
N GLU A 413 -29.42 -18.28 1.76
CA GLU A 413 -30.82 -18.11 2.17
C GLU A 413 -31.01 -18.26 3.70
N GLY A 414 -30.01 -18.86 4.37
CA GLY A 414 -30.00 -19.12 5.79
C GLY A 414 -29.77 -17.87 6.63
N ARG A 415 -30.21 -17.92 7.89
CA ARG A 415 -29.89 -16.87 8.85
C ARG A 415 -28.43 -16.98 9.28
N GLN A 416 -27.72 -15.87 9.21
CA GLN A 416 -26.32 -15.75 9.62
C GLN A 416 -26.20 -14.96 10.91
N TYR A 417 -25.23 -15.33 11.75
CA TYR A 417 -24.92 -14.63 13.00
C TYR A 417 -23.44 -14.21 12.99
N GLY A 418 -23.15 -12.96 13.35
CA GLY A 418 -21.79 -12.40 13.35
C GLY A 418 -21.42 -11.70 14.65
N ASP A 419 -22.31 -11.71 15.65
CA ASP A 419 -22.06 -11.10 16.95
C ASP A 419 -21.31 -12.05 17.88
N ALA A 420 -20.43 -11.49 18.70
CA ALA A 420 -19.71 -12.20 19.76
C ALA A 420 -18.79 -13.35 19.26
N LYS A 421 -18.30 -13.26 18.01
CA LYS A 421 -17.37 -14.24 17.42
C LYS A 421 -16.55 -13.66 16.27
N THR A 422 -15.40 -14.29 16.01
CA THR A 422 -14.60 -14.02 14.81
C THR A 422 -15.35 -14.54 13.58
N SER A 423 -15.70 -13.62 12.67
CA SER A 423 -16.50 -13.93 11.49
C SER A 423 -15.64 -14.36 10.30
N SER A 424 -16.25 -15.12 9.40
CA SER A 424 -15.70 -15.42 8.07
C SER A 424 -16.11 -14.33 7.08
N CYS A 425 -15.65 -14.43 5.84
CA CYS A 425 -16.05 -13.53 4.77
C CYS A 425 -15.92 -14.20 3.39
N PHE A 426 -16.90 -15.03 3.03
CA PHE A 426 -16.91 -15.75 1.76
C PHE A 426 -17.96 -15.20 0.80
N ALA A 427 -17.53 -14.69 -0.36
CA ALA A 427 -18.41 -14.41 -1.47
C ALA A 427 -18.95 -15.73 -2.03
N ALA A 428 -20.26 -15.80 -2.27
CA ALA A 428 -20.92 -17.03 -2.65
C ALA A 428 -21.53 -16.94 -4.05
N ILE A 429 -21.21 -17.91 -4.91
CA ILE A 429 -21.90 -18.18 -6.17
C ILE A 429 -22.56 -19.55 -6.10
N ASP A 430 -23.76 -19.67 -6.69
CA ASP A 430 -24.54 -20.91 -6.66
C ASP A 430 -24.95 -21.36 -8.07
N ASP A 431 -24.73 -22.64 -8.37
CA ASP A 431 -25.15 -23.32 -9.61
C ASP A 431 -24.76 -22.57 -10.90
N PHE A 432 -23.57 -21.94 -10.93
CA PHE A 432 -23.06 -21.24 -12.11
C PHE A 432 -22.63 -22.24 -13.19
N VAL A 433 -23.03 -22.02 -14.44
CA VAL A 433 -22.77 -22.96 -15.55
C VAL A 433 -21.66 -22.42 -16.44
N LEU A 434 -20.59 -23.20 -16.63
CA LEU A 434 -19.45 -22.89 -17.47
C LEU A 434 -19.36 -23.89 -18.63
N ALA A 435 -19.48 -23.41 -19.85
CA ALA A 435 -19.20 -24.18 -21.06
C ALA A 435 -17.71 -24.61 -21.12
N PRO A 436 -17.36 -25.60 -21.97
CA PRO A 436 -15.97 -25.93 -22.25
C PRO A 436 -15.13 -24.69 -22.62
N GLY A 437 -14.07 -24.42 -21.85
CA GLY A 437 -13.18 -23.26 -22.02
C GLY A 437 -13.67 -21.95 -21.38
N GLU A 438 -14.90 -21.89 -20.86
CA GLU A 438 -15.45 -20.71 -20.20
C GLU A 438 -14.91 -20.56 -18.78
N LYS A 439 -14.85 -19.31 -18.30
CA LYS A 439 -14.45 -18.96 -16.95
C LYS A 439 -15.44 -17.99 -16.31
N VAL A 440 -15.48 -17.98 -14.98
CA VAL A 440 -16.12 -16.93 -14.18
C VAL A 440 -15.06 -16.31 -13.29
N THR A 441 -15.05 -14.98 -13.18
CA THR A 441 -14.16 -14.24 -12.28
C THR A 441 -14.98 -13.60 -11.17
N ILE A 442 -14.70 -13.95 -9.91
CA ILE A 442 -15.20 -13.25 -8.73
C ILE A 442 -14.21 -12.13 -8.40
N VAL A 443 -14.69 -10.89 -8.34
CA VAL A 443 -13.90 -9.72 -7.93
C VAL A 443 -14.33 -9.33 -6.52
N SER A 444 -13.39 -9.30 -5.58
CA SER A 444 -13.63 -8.99 -4.18
C SER A 444 -12.73 -7.84 -3.69
N PHE A 445 -13.33 -6.91 -2.96
CA PHE A 445 -12.67 -5.74 -2.36
C PHE A 445 -12.76 -5.82 -0.84
N TYR A 446 -11.60 -5.91 -0.18
CA TYR A 446 -11.49 -5.96 1.29
C TYR A 446 -10.83 -4.67 1.78
N GLY A 447 -11.59 -3.79 2.44
CA GLY A 447 -11.11 -2.47 2.81
C GLY A 447 -11.69 -1.95 4.12
N LYS A 448 -11.30 -0.72 4.48
CA LYS A 448 -11.82 0.03 5.62
C LYS A 448 -12.64 1.22 5.13
N ALA A 449 -13.75 1.50 5.80
CA ALA A 449 -14.48 2.76 5.67
C ALA A 449 -14.61 3.42 7.05
N GLU A 450 -14.62 4.75 7.08
CA GLU A 450 -14.72 5.52 8.33
C GLU A 450 -16.15 5.49 8.89
N ASN A 451 -17.14 5.21 8.03
CA ASN A 451 -18.52 5.06 8.43
C ASN A 451 -19.26 4.04 7.56
N ILE A 452 -20.20 3.31 8.17
CA ILE A 452 -21.06 2.34 7.46
C ILE A 452 -21.83 2.95 6.28
N SER A 453 -22.16 4.25 6.35
CA SER A 453 -22.85 4.97 5.28
C SER A 453 -22.02 5.20 4.01
N GLU A 454 -20.70 4.97 4.07
CA GLU A 454 -19.82 5.05 2.90
C GLU A 454 -19.87 3.78 2.05
N VAL A 455 -20.19 2.62 2.64
CA VAL A 455 -20.16 1.32 1.96
C VAL A 455 -21.03 1.30 0.69
N PRO A 456 -22.27 1.84 0.68
CA PRO A 456 -23.06 1.92 -0.56
C PRO A 456 -22.45 2.82 -1.64
N ARG A 457 -21.71 3.87 -1.24
CA ARG A 457 -21.01 4.77 -2.20
C ARG A 457 -19.81 4.08 -2.81
N ILE A 458 -19.06 3.33 -2.00
CA ILE A 458 -17.96 2.48 -2.46
C ILE A 458 -18.50 1.43 -3.43
N ALA A 459 -19.57 0.72 -3.07
CA ALA A 459 -20.22 -0.27 -3.93
C ALA A 459 -20.61 0.31 -5.31
N THR A 460 -21.18 1.51 -5.32
CA THR A 460 -21.52 2.20 -6.58
C THR A 460 -20.29 2.55 -7.42
N THR A 461 -19.18 2.91 -6.76
CA THR A 461 -17.92 3.29 -7.43
C THR A 461 -17.25 2.08 -8.08
N ILE A 462 -17.13 0.98 -7.33
CA ILE A 462 -16.46 -0.24 -7.80
C ILE A 462 -17.26 -1.00 -8.86
N ALA A 463 -18.57 -0.75 -8.96
CA ALA A 463 -19.47 -1.33 -9.96
C ALA A 463 -19.33 -0.67 -11.34
N SER A 464 -18.49 0.35 -11.48
CA SER A 464 -18.23 0.98 -12.77
C SER A 464 -17.54 0.03 -13.76
N GLU A 465 -17.79 0.24 -15.05
CA GLU A 465 -17.27 -0.63 -16.11
C GLU A 465 -15.73 -0.71 -16.05
N TRP A 466 -15.22 -1.94 -16.20
CA TRP A 466 -13.78 -2.25 -16.18
C TRP A 466 -13.03 -1.72 -14.95
N TYR A 467 -13.71 -1.49 -13.82
CA TYR A 467 -13.10 -0.81 -12.67
C TYR A 467 -11.87 -1.55 -12.15
N ALA A 468 -12.00 -2.85 -11.83
CA ALA A 468 -10.90 -3.64 -11.30
C ALA A 468 -9.71 -3.72 -12.27
N GLU A 469 -9.96 -3.91 -13.57
CA GLU A 469 -8.91 -3.97 -14.59
C GLU A 469 -8.18 -2.61 -14.73
N ARG A 470 -8.91 -1.50 -14.80
CA ARG A 470 -8.32 -0.15 -14.85
C ARG A 470 -7.46 0.12 -13.62
N LYS A 471 -7.89 -0.33 -12.45
CA LYS A 471 -7.15 -0.15 -11.19
C LYS A 471 -5.92 -1.06 -11.07
N LEU A 472 -5.98 -2.29 -11.61
CA LEU A 472 -4.81 -3.14 -11.75
C LEU A 472 -3.76 -2.49 -12.67
N HIS A 473 -4.18 -1.96 -13.82
CA HIS A 473 -3.30 -1.25 -14.74
C HIS A 473 -2.69 -0.01 -14.08
N ALA A 474 -3.48 0.80 -13.36
CA ALA A 474 -3.00 1.96 -12.62
C ALA A 474 -1.95 1.56 -11.55
N SER A 475 -2.22 0.51 -10.77
CA SER A 475 -1.30 -0.02 -9.77
C SER A 475 0.07 -0.41 -10.38
N ARG A 476 0.04 -1.14 -11.50
CA ARG A 476 1.26 -1.49 -12.26
C ARG A 476 1.99 -0.24 -12.77
N SER A 477 1.25 0.69 -13.38
CA SER A 477 1.80 1.91 -13.98
C SER A 477 2.51 2.79 -12.94
N ILE A 478 1.97 2.91 -11.72
CA ILE A 478 2.58 3.69 -10.64
C ILE A 478 3.91 3.06 -10.19
N ILE A 479 3.94 1.74 -10.04
CA ILE A 479 5.18 1.06 -9.66
C ILE A 479 6.20 1.09 -10.79
N GLU A 480 5.76 0.94 -12.04
CA GLU A 480 6.61 1.11 -13.22
C GLU A 480 7.23 2.50 -13.26
N SER A 481 6.44 3.57 -13.11
CA SER A 481 6.94 4.94 -13.13
C SER A 481 7.99 5.23 -12.06
N ILE A 482 7.90 4.56 -10.89
CA ILE A 482 8.95 4.64 -9.86
C ILE A 482 10.21 3.93 -10.34
N THR A 483 10.08 2.71 -10.86
CA THR A 483 11.25 1.88 -11.23
C THR A 483 11.90 2.22 -12.58
N ASP A 484 11.25 3.04 -13.41
CA ASP A 484 11.76 3.39 -14.75
C ASP A 484 13.02 4.27 -14.69
N GLU A 485 13.26 4.95 -13.57
CA GLU A 485 14.50 5.72 -13.34
C GLU A 485 15.78 4.86 -13.41
N VAL A 486 15.67 3.56 -13.16
CA VAL A 486 16.79 2.61 -13.17
C VAL A 486 16.62 1.51 -14.22
N GLU A 487 15.82 1.75 -15.26
CA GLU A 487 15.60 0.75 -16.29
C GLU A 487 16.91 0.32 -16.96
N THR A 488 17.11 -0.99 -17.04
CA THR A 488 18.25 -1.63 -17.70
C THR A 488 17.75 -2.68 -18.67
N ASN A 489 18.51 -2.89 -19.75
CA ASN A 489 18.23 -3.89 -20.77
C ASN A 489 19.53 -4.61 -21.12
N THR A 490 19.77 -5.73 -20.45
CA THR A 490 20.97 -6.54 -20.61
C THR A 490 20.63 -7.90 -21.21
N SER A 491 21.65 -8.73 -21.46
CA SER A 491 21.42 -10.12 -21.84
C SER A 491 20.87 -10.99 -20.70
N ASN A 492 20.79 -10.46 -19.48
CA ASN A 492 20.32 -11.18 -18.30
C ASN A 492 19.09 -10.49 -17.70
N ALA A 493 17.90 -10.97 -18.07
CA ALA A 493 16.64 -10.44 -17.56
C ALA A 493 16.51 -10.50 -16.02
N LEU A 494 17.21 -11.43 -15.34
CA LEU A 494 17.24 -11.47 -13.88
C LEU A 494 18.01 -10.28 -13.30
N PHE A 495 19.09 -9.85 -13.95
CA PHE A 495 19.83 -8.67 -13.53
C PHE A 495 18.96 -7.42 -13.69
N ASP A 496 18.29 -7.28 -14.84
CA ASP A 496 17.42 -6.13 -15.12
C ASP A 496 16.26 -6.03 -14.11
N GLY A 497 15.60 -7.16 -13.84
CA GLY A 497 14.54 -7.23 -12.83
C GLY A 497 15.04 -6.98 -11.41
N HIS A 498 16.23 -7.49 -11.06
CA HIS A 498 16.84 -7.28 -9.76
C HIS A 498 17.18 -5.80 -9.50
N VAL A 499 17.69 -5.08 -10.51
CA VAL A 499 17.96 -3.63 -10.41
C VAL A 499 16.66 -2.86 -10.13
N LYS A 500 15.58 -3.15 -10.87
CA LYS A 500 14.26 -2.50 -10.64
C LYS A 500 13.72 -2.79 -9.24
N GLN A 501 13.82 -4.04 -8.75
CA GLN A 501 13.38 -4.39 -7.40
C GLN A 501 14.22 -3.72 -6.32
N MET A 502 15.55 -3.72 -6.47
CA MET A 502 16.44 -3.07 -5.51
C MET A 502 16.17 -1.58 -5.38
N PHE A 503 15.86 -0.91 -6.49
CA PHE A 503 15.47 0.49 -6.48
C PHE A 503 14.11 0.69 -5.81
N LEU A 504 13.12 -0.15 -6.13
CA LEU A 504 11.81 -0.10 -5.46
C LEU A 504 11.96 -0.24 -3.94
N ASP A 505 12.70 -1.23 -3.45
CA ASP A 505 12.92 -1.43 -2.02
C ASP A 505 13.67 -0.25 -1.37
N ASN A 506 14.63 0.35 -2.10
CA ASN A 506 15.31 1.57 -1.67
C ASN A 506 14.33 2.73 -1.51
N SER A 507 13.47 2.94 -2.50
CA SER A 507 12.45 3.99 -2.54
C SER A 507 11.35 3.79 -1.50
N LEU A 508 10.93 2.55 -1.21
CA LEU A 508 9.91 2.29 -0.18
C LEU A 508 10.45 2.49 1.24
N ARG A 509 11.77 2.37 1.45
CA ARG A 509 12.41 2.61 2.76
C ARG A 509 12.84 4.07 2.94
N GLY A 510 13.36 4.72 1.90
CA GLY A 510 13.82 6.12 1.93
C GLY A 510 12.76 7.15 1.53
N GLY A 511 11.78 6.73 0.74
CA GLY A 511 10.79 7.57 0.05
C GLY A 511 11.18 7.89 -1.39
N VAL A 512 10.19 8.13 -2.24
CA VAL A 512 10.37 8.63 -3.61
C VAL A 512 10.35 10.16 -3.58
N PRO A 513 11.38 10.86 -4.07
CA PRO A 513 11.39 12.33 -4.07
C PRO A 513 10.39 12.87 -5.09
N LEU A 514 9.44 13.68 -4.61
CA LEU A 514 8.49 14.44 -5.43
C LEU A 514 8.85 15.93 -5.37
N ILE A 515 8.95 16.58 -6.53
CA ILE A 515 9.12 18.03 -6.61
C ILE A 515 7.74 18.70 -6.64
N LEU A 516 7.45 19.47 -5.61
CA LEU A 516 6.27 20.32 -5.47
C LEU A 516 6.66 21.79 -5.66
N GLY A 517 5.68 22.66 -5.94
CA GLY A 517 5.93 24.09 -6.11
C GLY A 517 6.08 24.53 -7.57
N ASP A 518 5.92 23.60 -8.52
CA ASP A 518 6.13 23.86 -9.95
C ASP A 518 4.88 24.50 -10.57
N ILE A 519 4.79 25.83 -10.45
CA ILE A 519 3.62 26.62 -10.90
C ILE A 519 3.78 27.21 -12.31
N GLU A 520 4.93 27.03 -12.96
CA GLU A 520 5.26 27.63 -14.25
C GLU A 520 5.73 26.57 -15.26
N LYS A 521 5.01 26.44 -16.38
CA LYS A 521 5.18 25.39 -17.41
C LYS A 521 6.53 25.30 -18.14
N ASN A 522 7.54 26.10 -17.78
CA ASN A 522 8.87 26.10 -18.38
C ASN A 522 10.00 25.84 -17.35
N MET A 523 9.66 25.45 -16.12
CA MET A 523 10.58 25.32 -14.99
C MET A 523 11.03 23.88 -14.71
N GLU A 524 10.63 22.93 -15.58
CA GLU A 524 10.95 21.50 -15.44
C GLU A 524 12.46 21.19 -15.40
N LEU A 525 13.31 22.15 -15.76
CA LEU A 525 14.77 22.03 -15.74
C LEU A 525 15.43 22.57 -14.46
N ASN A 526 14.73 23.40 -13.68
CA ASN A 526 15.33 24.02 -12.50
C ASN A 526 15.35 23.03 -11.34
N SER A 527 16.45 23.08 -10.60
CA SER A 527 16.60 22.42 -9.30
C SER A 527 16.01 23.26 -8.16
N VAL A 528 15.83 22.62 -7.00
CA VAL A 528 15.37 23.32 -5.79
C VAL A 528 16.36 24.36 -5.25
N ASP A 529 17.62 24.31 -5.67
CA ASP A 529 18.61 25.32 -5.33
C ASP A 529 18.50 26.58 -6.22
N GLU A 530 17.99 26.42 -7.43
CA GLU A 530 17.82 27.50 -8.41
C GLU A 530 16.48 28.21 -8.29
N ASP A 531 15.41 27.50 -7.90
CA ASP A 531 14.10 28.09 -7.61
C ASP A 531 13.63 27.79 -6.18
N PRO A 532 13.60 28.80 -5.29
CA PRO A 532 13.14 28.64 -3.92
C PRO A 532 11.64 28.39 -3.79
N ARG A 533 10.85 28.38 -4.87
CA ARG A 533 9.45 27.93 -4.85
C ARG A 533 9.35 26.41 -4.85
N LEU A 534 10.32 25.73 -5.47
CA LEU A 534 10.32 24.27 -5.53
C LEU A 534 10.65 23.67 -4.15
N LYS A 535 10.03 22.53 -3.84
CA LYS A 535 10.14 21.81 -2.57
C LYS A 535 10.23 20.32 -2.86
N VAL A 536 11.18 19.63 -2.25
CA VAL A 536 11.22 18.16 -2.30
C VAL A 536 10.36 17.61 -1.19
N TYR A 537 9.44 16.70 -1.51
CA TYR A 537 8.64 15.96 -0.55
C TYR A 537 8.77 14.46 -0.88
N HIS A 538 9.23 13.66 0.07
CA HIS A 538 9.40 12.22 -0.13
C HIS A 538 8.10 11.47 0.17
N THR A 539 7.54 10.73 -0.78
CA THR A 539 6.34 9.90 -0.58
C THR A 539 6.68 8.42 -0.44
N PHE A 540 5.74 7.62 0.07
CA PHE A 540 5.78 6.15 0.14
C PHE A 540 6.86 5.54 1.07
N SER A 541 7.61 6.37 1.82
CA SER A 541 8.58 5.87 2.80
C SER A 541 7.90 5.16 3.96
N ARG A 542 8.56 4.17 4.55
CA ARG A 542 8.14 3.51 5.79
C ARG A 542 9.29 2.77 6.47
N ILE A 543 9.12 2.49 7.76
CA ILE A 543 9.95 1.50 8.45
C ILE A 543 9.71 0.12 7.84
N HIS A 544 10.79 -0.62 7.61
CA HIS A 544 10.81 -1.92 6.96
C HIS A 544 10.51 -3.06 7.97
N GLY A 545 9.33 -2.98 8.57
CA GLY A 545 8.72 -4.08 9.33
C GLY A 545 7.96 -5.01 8.40
N ASP A 546 8.09 -6.31 8.63
CA ASP A 546 7.44 -7.37 7.86
C ASP A 546 7.29 -8.63 8.73
N LEU A 547 6.87 -9.75 8.13
CA LEU A 547 6.68 -11.01 8.86
C LEU A 547 7.99 -11.57 9.45
N GLU A 548 9.15 -11.33 8.82
CA GLU A 548 10.46 -11.80 9.30
C GLU A 548 11.14 -10.82 10.26
N ARG A 549 10.78 -9.54 10.19
CA ARG A 549 11.21 -8.45 11.08
C ARG A 549 10.04 -7.95 11.90
N ASP A 550 9.38 -8.84 12.61
CA ASP A 550 8.16 -8.59 13.38
C ASP A 550 8.35 -7.59 14.56
N TYR A 551 9.60 -7.37 14.95
CA TYR A 551 10.00 -6.37 15.95
C TYR A 551 10.03 -4.93 15.40
N ASN A 552 10.08 -4.74 14.08
CA ASN A 552 10.03 -3.42 13.45
C ASN A 552 8.56 -3.02 13.23
N ASP A 553 8.14 -1.92 13.85
CA ASP A 553 6.79 -1.39 13.67
C ASP A 553 6.73 -0.52 12.41
N PHE A 554 6.17 -1.09 11.34
CA PHE A 554 5.90 -0.33 10.12
C PHE A 554 4.64 0.52 10.29
N VAL A 555 4.65 1.69 9.65
CA VAL A 555 3.50 2.60 9.56
C VAL A 555 3.35 3.05 8.11
N ILE A 556 2.19 2.78 7.53
CA ILE A 556 1.76 3.21 6.19
C ILE A 556 0.44 3.96 6.36
N GLU A 557 0.51 5.28 6.55
CA GLU A 557 -0.68 6.09 6.75
C GLU A 557 -1.64 5.96 5.55
N PRO A 558 -2.94 5.66 5.77
CA PRO A 558 -3.93 5.61 4.70
C PRO A 558 -4.36 7.03 4.31
N THR A 559 -3.41 7.85 3.86
CA THR A 559 -3.60 9.26 3.46
C THR A 559 -3.11 9.48 2.04
N TYR A 560 -3.55 10.56 1.40
CA TYR A 560 -2.87 11.03 0.18
C TYR A 560 -1.44 11.43 0.51
N PHE A 561 -0.53 11.34 -0.46
CA PHE A 561 0.91 11.53 -0.24
C PHE A 561 1.42 10.68 0.92
N SER A 562 0.90 9.44 1.04
CA SER A 562 1.18 8.52 2.14
C SER A 562 2.68 8.46 2.42
N GLN A 563 3.02 8.58 3.71
CA GLN A 563 4.37 8.58 4.18
C GLN A 563 4.40 8.08 5.63
N GLY A 564 5.37 7.25 5.96
CA GLY A 564 5.69 6.82 7.31
C GLY A 564 7.05 7.34 7.78
N PRO A 565 7.31 7.28 9.09
CA PRO A 565 8.61 7.60 9.67
C PRO A 565 9.69 6.63 9.18
N GLY A 566 10.95 6.98 9.41
CA GLY A 566 12.07 6.10 9.14
C GLY A 566 13.22 6.27 10.12
N ASN A 567 13.96 5.19 10.37
CA ASN A 567 15.18 5.26 11.17
C ASN A 567 16.23 6.12 10.45
N PHE A 568 16.90 6.98 11.20
CA PHE A 568 17.80 8.00 10.67
C PHE A 568 18.82 7.45 9.67
N ARG A 569 19.59 6.46 10.09
CA ARG A 569 20.62 5.83 9.25
C ARG A 569 20.04 5.20 7.98
N ASP A 570 18.90 4.52 8.13
CA ASP A 570 18.31 3.76 7.03
C ASP A 570 17.83 4.71 5.93
N VAL A 571 17.09 5.77 6.31
CA VAL A 571 16.61 6.80 5.38
C VAL A 571 17.78 7.52 4.71
N LEU A 572 18.78 7.92 5.49
CA LEU A 572 19.97 8.61 4.98
C LEU A 572 20.71 7.74 3.94
N GLN A 573 20.91 6.46 4.24
CA GLN A 573 21.51 5.51 3.30
C GLN A 573 20.71 5.37 2.00
N ASN A 574 19.38 5.40 2.06
CA ASN A 574 18.57 5.27 0.86
C ASN A 574 18.58 6.54 0.00
N ARG A 575 18.55 7.72 0.64
CA ARG A 575 18.48 9.02 -0.04
C ARG A 575 19.82 9.51 -0.58
N ARG A 576 20.95 8.88 -0.22
CA ARG A 576 22.27 9.27 -0.71
C ARG A 576 22.39 9.27 -2.24
N ASN A 577 21.56 8.50 -2.93
CA ASN A 577 21.56 8.41 -4.39
C ASN A 577 20.47 9.28 -5.05
N ASP A 578 19.62 9.97 -4.30
CA ASP A 578 18.45 10.69 -4.85
C ASP A 578 18.88 11.72 -5.88
N VAL A 579 19.94 12.51 -5.59
CA VAL A 579 20.47 13.52 -6.54
C VAL A 579 21.06 12.91 -7.82
N ILE A 580 21.48 11.64 -7.79
CA ILE A 580 22.02 10.94 -8.97
C ILE A 580 20.89 10.55 -9.91
N PHE A 581 19.78 10.04 -9.37
CA PHE A 581 18.61 9.63 -10.16
C PHE A 581 17.69 10.80 -10.51
N GLN A 582 17.58 11.77 -9.61
CA GLN A 582 16.78 12.97 -9.74
C GLN A 582 17.61 14.24 -9.41
N PRO A 583 18.39 14.77 -10.38
CA PRO A 583 19.24 15.95 -10.17
C PRO A 583 18.50 17.17 -9.62
N ARG A 584 17.20 17.33 -9.91
CA ARG A 584 16.38 18.45 -9.42
C ARG A 584 16.32 18.53 -7.88
N VAL A 585 16.57 17.43 -7.17
CA VAL A 585 16.67 17.40 -5.69
C VAL A 585 17.84 18.25 -5.20
N ALA A 586 18.92 18.39 -5.99
CA ALA A 586 20.12 19.16 -5.68
C ALA A 586 20.59 18.99 -4.23
N SER A 587 20.85 20.08 -3.49
CA SER A 587 21.38 19.98 -2.12
C SER A 587 20.32 19.70 -1.04
N PHE A 588 19.06 19.41 -1.39
CA PHE A 588 17.98 19.25 -0.41
C PHE A 588 18.29 18.21 0.67
N ASP A 589 18.68 16.99 0.29
CA ASP A 589 18.93 15.94 1.28
C ASP A 589 20.16 16.25 2.14
N VAL A 590 21.20 16.87 1.56
CA VAL A 590 22.36 17.34 2.32
C VAL A 590 21.91 18.36 3.38
N LYS A 591 21.15 19.38 2.98
CA LYS A 591 20.61 20.42 3.87
C LYS A 591 19.71 19.83 4.95
N LEU A 592 18.84 18.89 4.59
CA LEU A 592 17.93 18.20 5.50
C LEU A 592 18.71 17.46 6.60
N PHE A 593 19.67 16.63 6.23
CA PHE A 593 20.40 15.79 7.19
C PHE A 593 21.43 16.56 8.01
N LEU A 594 22.09 17.57 7.44
CA LEU A 594 22.98 18.44 8.21
C LEU A 594 22.20 19.31 9.21
N SER A 595 20.94 19.67 8.90
CA SER A 595 20.05 20.36 9.84
C SER A 595 19.71 19.55 11.09
N PHE A 596 19.85 18.22 11.02
CA PHE A 596 19.61 17.32 12.14
C PHE A 596 20.81 17.17 13.08
N ILE A 597 21.97 17.72 12.74
CA ILE A 597 23.14 17.67 13.59
C ILE A 597 22.93 18.59 14.80
N GLN A 598 23.22 18.07 15.98
CA GLN A 598 23.19 18.77 17.26
C GLN A 598 24.50 19.53 17.48
N ALA A 599 24.49 20.48 18.41
CA ALA A 599 25.70 21.22 18.77
C ALA A 599 26.85 20.34 19.32
N ASP A 600 26.54 19.13 19.82
CA ASP A 600 27.51 18.15 20.30
C ASP A 600 27.90 17.09 19.24
N GLY A 601 27.39 17.22 18.01
CA GLY A 601 27.73 16.38 16.85
C GLY A 601 26.87 15.14 16.66
N TYR A 602 25.90 14.87 17.54
CA TYR A 602 24.94 13.77 17.37
C TYR A 602 23.70 14.20 16.57
N ASN A 603 22.76 13.28 16.39
CA ASN A 603 21.54 13.48 15.59
C ASN A 603 20.36 12.68 16.18
N PRO A 604 19.09 13.02 15.83
CA PRO A 604 17.92 12.23 16.19
C PRO A 604 17.96 10.82 15.60
N LEU A 605 17.13 9.92 16.13
CA LEU A 605 17.08 8.53 15.69
C LEU A 605 15.99 8.25 14.66
N THR A 606 15.01 9.13 14.57
CA THR A 606 13.91 9.04 13.62
C THR A 606 13.89 10.28 12.72
N VAL A 607 13.68 10.06 11.44
CA VAL A 607 13.40 11.08 10.43
C VAL A 607 11.92 11.03 10.10
N GLU A 608 11.27 12.16 10.21
CA GLU A 608 9.86 12.35 9.90
C GLU A 608 9.68 13.02 8.53
N ALA A 609 8.46 13.00 8.02
CA ALA A 609 8.09 13.84 6.89
C ALA A 609 8.36 15.32 7.21
N ILE A 610 8.86 16.06 6.22
CA ILE A 610 8.94 17.52 6.32
C ILE A 610 7.52 18.09 6.45
N VAL A 611 7.44 19.29 7.01
CA VAL A 611 6.19 20.03 7.15
C VAL A 611 6.27 21.35 6.41
N PHE A 612 5.17 21.75 5.80
CA PHE A 612 5.03 23.06 5.14
C PHE A 612 4.44 24.08 6.10
N LEU A 613 4.95 25.31 6.06
CA LEU A 613 4.39 26.44 6.80
C LEU A 613 4.14 27.64 5.88
N VAL A 614 2.90 28.13 5.91
CA VAL A 614 2.50 29.41 5.33
C VAL A 614 2.65 30.48 6.40
N ASN A 615 3.81 31.14 6.45
CA ASN A 615 4.13 32.09 7.54
C ASN A 615 3.40 33.45 7.46
N ASN A 616 2.49 33.63 6.51
CA ASN A 616 1.85 34.92 6.26
C ASN A 616 0.34 34.73 6.09
N SER A 617 -0.43 35.21 7.07
CA SER A 617 -1.89 35.11 7.08
C SER A 617 -2.54 35.80 5.87
N THR A 618 -1.93 36.86 5.31
CA THR A 618 -2.43 37.47 4.06
C THR A 618 -2.30 36.51 2.89
N ILE A 619 -1.18 35.79 2.77
CA ILE A 619 -0.98 34.78 1.72
C ILE A 619 -1.96 33.61 1.93
N ALA A 620 -2.14 33.16 3.17
CA ALA A 620 -3.12 32.11 3.49
C ALA A 620 -4.55 32.51 3.08
N ASP A 621 -4.96 33.75 3.34
CA ASP A 621 -6.28 34.28 2.95
C ASP A 621 -6.42 34.43 1.42
N GLU A 622 -5.37 34.89 0.74
CA GLU A 622 -5.32 34.98 -0.72
C GLU A 622 -5.45 33.59 -1.38
N LEU A 623 -4.73 32.59 -0.88
CA LEU A 623 -4.81 31.20 -1.33
C LEU A 623 -6.21 30.62 -1.07
N ALA A 624 -6.74 30.76 0.15
CA ALA A 624 -8.08 30.28 0.47
C ALA A 624 -9.15 30.92 -0.42
N THR A 625 -9.04 32.23 -0.65
CA THR A 625 -9.91 33.00 -1.55
C THR A 625 -9.81 32.52 -2.99
N ARG A 626 -8.59 32.24 -3.48
CA ARG A 626 -8.37 31.73 -4.83
C ARG A 626 -9.01 30.36 -5.00
N PHE A 627 -8.77 29.44 -4.08
CA PHE A 627 -9.18 28.04 -4.23
C PHE A 627 -10.67 27.83 -4.04
N VAL A 628 -11.29 28.48 -3.04
CA VAL A 628 -12.72 28.31 -2.73
C VAL A 628 -13.59 29.33 -3.48
N GLY A 629 -13.06 30.53 -3.73
CA GLY A 629 -13.73 31.61 -4.43
C GLY A 629 -14.26 32.73 -3.52
N ASN A 630 -14.71 33.82 -4.15
CA ASN A 630 -15.13 35.05 -3.49
C ASN A 630 -16.64 35.15 -3.18
N ALA A 631 -17.42 34.14 -3.54
CA ALA A 631 -18.87 34.19 -3.36
C ALA A 631 -19.24 34.13 -1.86
N THR A 632 -20.26 34.88 -1.44
CA THR A 632 -20.72 34.92 -0.04
C THR A 632 -21.19 33.55 0.47
N GLY A 633 -21.72 32.69 -0.40
CA GLY A 633 -22.20 31.36 -0.05
C GLY A 633 -21.10 30.36 0.35
N VAL A 634 -19.85 30.61 -0.02
CA VAL A 634 -18.71 29.72 0.29
C VAL A 634 -17.78 30.29 1.36
N ARG A 635 -18.19 31.39 2.01
CA ARG A 635 -17.40 32.06 3.04
C ARG A 635 -16.97 31.13 4.16
N ALA A 636 -17.85 30.26 4.65
CA ALA A 636 -17.51 29.33 5.72
C ALA A 636 -16.40 28.34 5.32
N GLN A 637 -16.45 27.81 4.10
CA GLN A 637 -15.41 26.90 3.59
C GLN A 637 -14.08 27.63 3.37
N ARG A 638 -14.13 28.89 2.89
CA ARG A 638 -12.94 29.72 2.74
C ARG A 638 -12.31 30.04 4.10
N ASP A 639 -13.11 30.47 5.07
CA ASP A 639 -12.63 30.80 6.41
C ASP A 639 -12.04 29.52 7.08
N ALA A 640 -12.65 28.35 6.87
CA ALA A 640 -12.11 27.06 7.32
C ALA A 640 -10.76 26.73 6.67
N LEU A 641 -10.63 26.83 5.34
CA LEU A 641 -9.37 26.59 4.64
C LEU A 641 -8.28 27.59 5.07
N PHE A 642 -8.63 28.86 5.23
CA PHE A 642 -7.73 29.88 5.77
C PHE A 642 -7.18 29.43 7.14
N HIS A 643 -8.06 29.02 8.05
CA HIS A 643 -7.63 28.55 9.37
C HIS A 643 -6.75 27.30 9.30
N VAL A 644 -7.03 26.35 8.41
CA VAL A 644 -6.16 25.19 8.20
C VAL A 644 -4.76 25.66 7.78
N LEU A 645 -4.67 26.57 6.80
CA LEU A 645 -3.38 27.09 6.29
C LEU A 645 -2.61 27.96 7.30
N ASP A 646 -3.32 28.69 8.18
CA ASP A 646 -2.73 29.63 9.16
C ASP A 646 -2.44 28.97 10.53
N SER A 647 -2.98 27.77 10.79
CA SER A 647 -2.94 27.12 12.10
C SER A 647 -1.59 26.52 12.51
N GLY A 648 -0.64 26.35 11.58
CA GLY A 648 0.68 25.79 11.89
C GLY A 648 1.29 24.93 10.78
N PRO A 649 2.14 23.96 11.14
CA PRO A 649 2.77 23.05 10.18
C PRO A 649 1.77 22.07 9.57
N ILE A 650 1.89 21.84 8.26
CA ILE A 650 0.95 21.03 7.49
C ILE A 650 1.71 20.00 6.66
N ARG A 651 1.24 18.75 6.69
CA ARG A 651 1.61 17.72 5.71
C ARG A 651 0.53 17.63 4.62
N PRO A 652 0.88 17.37 3.35
CA PRO A 652 -0.11 17.23 2.26
C PRO A 652 -1.24 16.24 2.59
N GLY A 653 -0.92 15.05 3.12
CA GLY A 653 -1.94 14.06 3.49
C GLY A 653 -2.92 14.55 4.56
N GLN A 654 -2.40 15.21 5.61
CA GLN A 654 -3.21 15.80 6.68
C GLN A 654 -4.08 16.94 6.17
N LEU A 655 -3.56 17.77 5.26
CA LEU A 655 -4.31 18.85 4.63
C LEU A 655 -5.55 18.32 3.92
N PHE A 656 -5.39 17.31 3.07
CA PHE A 656 -6.52 16.73 2.35
C PHE A 656 -7.51 16.03 3.30
N ALA A 657 -7.03 15.33 4.33
CA ALA A 657 -7.90 14.71 5.32
C ALA A 657 -8.76 15.74 6.06
N LEU A 658 -8.17 16.85 6.50
CA LEU A 658 -8.91 17.95 7.14
C LEU A 658 -9.92 18.60 6.19
N MET A 659 -9.58 18.74 4.90
CA MET A 659 -10.51 19.25 3.90
C MET A 659 -11.70 18.31 3.67
N GLU A 660 -11.47 16.99 3.64
CA GLU A 660 -12.51 15.98 3.50
C GLU A 660 -13.47 16.02 4.71
N ASP A 661 -12.92 16.06 5.93
CA ASP A 661 -13.67 16.15 7.20
C ASP A 661 -14.51 17.43 7.30
N GLN A 662 -13.95 18.57 6.91
CA GLN A 662 -14.64 19.86 6.92
C GLN A 662 -15.48 20.12 5.66
N HIS A 663 -15.57 19.14 4.74
CA HIS A 663 -16.30 19.23 3.48
C HIS A 663 -15.95 20.48 2.64
N ILE A 664 -14.66 20.82 2.61
CA ILE A 664 -14.13 21.96 1.84
C ILE A 664 -14.03 21.56 0.36
N VAL A 665 -14.68 22.33 -0.50
CA VAL A 665 -14.62 22.13 -1.95
C VAL A 665 -13.75 23.21 -2.58
N ILE A 666 -12.78 22.79 -3.40
CA ILE A 666 -11.89 23.67 -4.15
C ILE A 666 -12.26 23.71 -5.64
N ASN A 667 -12.02 24.86 -6.28
CA ASN A 667 -12.31 25.12 -7.69
C ASN A 667 -11.13 24.82 -8.64
N VAL A 668 -10.02 24.33 -8.09
CA VAL A 668 -8.79 23.98 -8.82
C VAL A 668 -8.55 22.48 -8.72
N SER A 669 -7.63 21.96 -9.54
CA SER A 669 -7.19 20.57 -9.41
C SER A 669 -6.41 20.35 -8.10
N LYS A 670 -6.38 19.11 -7.60
CA LYS A 670 -5.56 18.75 -6.42
C LYS A 670 -4.06 19.01 -6.66
N GLU A 671 -3.61 18.91 -7.90
CA GLU A 671 -2.22 19.16 -8.32
C GLU A 671 -1.87 20.65 -8.30
N GLU A 672 -2.71 21.49 -8.88
CA GLU A 672 -2.56 22.95 -8.83
C GLU A 672 -2.59 23.44 -7.37
N PHE A 673 -3.52 22.93 -6.58
CA PHE A 673 -3.68 23.26 -5.17
C PHE A 673 -2.40 22.99 -4.36
N ILE A 674 -1.84 21.78 -4.43
CA ILE A 674 -0.68 21.43 -3.62
C ILE A 674 0.59 22.14 -4.08
N ASN A 675 0.76 22.33 -5.39
CA ASN A 675 1.91 23.04 -5.94
C ASN A 675 1.92 24.51 -5.49
N GLU A 676 0.78 25.18 -5.49
CA GLU A 676 0.73 26.57 -5.03
C GLU A 676 0.95 26.73 -3.55
N ILE A 677 0.43 25.81 -2.74
CA ILE A 677 0.70 25.80 -1.30
C ILE A 677 2.19 25.58 -1.06
N ALA A 678 2.81 24.61 -1.74
CA ALA A 678 4.25 24.35 -1.61
C ALA A 678 5.10 25.55 -2.04
N ALA A 679 4.73 26.22 -3.15
CA ALA A 679 5.41 27.42 -3.65
C ALA A 679 5.30 28.61 -2.68
N ALA A 680 4.17 28.74 -1.98
CA ALA A 680 3.93 29.79 -0.99
C ALA A 680 4.49 29.46 0.41
N SER A 681 4.96 28.22 0.62
CA SER A 681 5.39 27.72 1.92
C SER A 681 6.90 27.64 2.05
N ARG A 682 7.39 27.77 3.28
CA ARG A 682 8.70 27.20 3.63
C ARG A 682 8.51 25.75 4.09
N TYR A 683 9.57 24.95 4.02
CA TYR A 683 9.59 23.63 4.64
C TYR A 683 10.42 23.65 5.93
N GLU A 684 10.12 22.73 6.84
CA GLU A 684 10.93 22.47 8.03
C GLU A 684 11.29 20.98 8.15
N PRO A 685 12.57 20.64 8.40
CA PRO A 685 12.99 19.31 8.80
C PRO A 685 12.31 18.88 10.10
N LEU A 686 11.86 17.63 10.17
CA LEU A 686 11.32 17.07 11.39
C LEU A 686 12.03 15.76 11.73
N GLY A 687 12.48 15.64 12.97
CA GLY A 687 13.11 14.44 13.50
C GLY A 687 12.75 14.28 14.97
N LEU A 688 12.77 13.04 15.45
CA LEU A 688 12.41 12.73 16.84
C LEU A 688 13.61 12.14 17.58
N PHE A 689 13.80 12.61 18.81
CA PHE A 689 14.69 11.95 19.74
C PHE A 689 14.08 10.63 20.21
N ASP A 690 14.92 9.62 20.34
CA ASP A 690 14.59 8.33 20.93
C ASP A 690 15.77 7.88 21.83
N ALA A 691 15.73 6.67 22.39
CA ALA A 691 16.61 6.06 23.40
C ALA A 691 18.07 6.57 23.60
N GLY A 692 18.77 7.05 22.56
CA GLY A 692 20.11 7.60 22.67
C GLY A 692 20.69 8.11 21.34
N PHE A 693 22.02 7.97 21.17
CA PHE A 693 22.73 8.41 19.96
C PHE A 693 23.70 7.33 19.46
N TRP A 694 23.73 7.11 18.15
CA TRP A 694 24.72 6.25 17.49
C TRP A 694 25.88 7.07 16.92
N ALA A 695 27.08 6.51 17.02
CA ALA A 695 28.32 7.21 16.66
C ALA A 695 28.75 7.01 15.20
N ASP A 696 28.14 6.10 14.44
CA ASP A 696 28.53 5.80 13.05
C ASP A 696 27.84 6.69 12.00
N HIS A 697 26.77 7.41 12.39
CA HIS A 697 25.93 8.18 11.47
C HIS A 697 26.68 9.25 10.66
N TRP A 698 27.76 9.82 11.18
CA TRP A 698 28.50 10.88 10.50
C TRP A 698 29.12 10.44 9.17
N THR A 699 29.43 9.15 9.01
CA THR A 699 30.01 8.59 7.78
C THR A 699 29.12 8.86 6.58
N TYR A 700 27.80 8.76 6.77
CA TYR A 700 26.85 8.86 5.68
C TYR A 700 26.56 10.31 5.25
N TYR A 701 26.88 11.31 6.08
CA TYR A 701 26.82 12.71 5.64
C TYR A 701 27.82 12.98 4.52
N LEU A 702 28.99 12.33 4.56
CA LEU A 702 29.98 12.43 3.49
C LEU A 702 29.46 11.80 2.19
N ASP A 703 28.79 10.65 2.26
CA ASP A 703 28.17 10.03 1.08
C ASP A 703 27.17 10.98 0.38
N LEU A 704 26.38 11.74 1.15
CA LEU A 704 25.44 12.74 0.62
C LEU A 704 26.17 13.90 -0.07
N ILE A 705 27.22 14.42 0.56
CA ILE A 705 28.02 15.52 0.01
C ILE A 705 28.73 15.07 -1.27
N ASP A 706 29.36 13.89 -1.26
CA ASP A 706 30.04 13.32 -2.41
C ASP A 706 29.08 13.09 -3.58
N ALA A 707 27.88 12.56 -3.31
CA ALA A 707 26.84 12.39 -4.32
C ALA A 707 26.40 13.74 -4.91
N TYR A 708 26.16 14.75 -4.07
CA TYR A 708 25.81 16.10 -4.53
C TYR A 708 26.91 16.71 -5.40
N LEU A 709 28.16 16.69 -4.95
CA LEU A 709 29.30 17.27 -5.67
C LEU A 709 29.64 16.52 -6.97
N SER A 710 29.25 15.25 -7.10
CA SER A 710 29.39 14.50 -8.35
C SER A 710 28.50 15.05 -9.47
N ILE A 711 27.38 15.69 -9.13
CA ILE A 711 26.43 16.31 -10.07
C ILE A 711 26.61 17.84 -10.11
N TYR A 712 26.87 18.46 -8.96
CA TYR A 712 27.00 19.92 -8.76
C TYR A 712 28.37 20.30 -8.17
N PRO A 713 29.48 20.11 -8.89
CA PRO A 713 30.82 20.38 -8.37
C PRO A 713 31.04 21.85 -8.01
N ASP A 714 30.44 22.78 -8.77
CA ASP A 714 30.52 24.23 -8.51
C ASP A 714 29.69 24.67 -7.27
N GLY A 715 28.85 23.78 -6.74
CA GLY A 715 28.01 24.03 -5.56
C GLY A 715 28.73 23.88 -4.22
N GLU A 716 30.00 23.45 -4.20
CA GLU A 716 30.76 23.19 -2.97
C GLU A 716 30.86 24.43 -2.06
N GLU A 717 31.31 25.56 -2.61
CA GLU A 717 31.50 26.80 -1.83
C GLU A 717 30.17 27.31 -1.28
N TYR A 718 29.12 27.31 -2.11
CA TYR A 718 27.77 27.68 -1.72
C TYR A 718 27.26 26.81 -0.56
N LEU A 719 27.37 25.48 -0.70
CA LEU A 719 26.90 24.53 0.30
C LEU A 719 27.66 24.65 1.64
N MET A 720 28.98 24.88 1.58
CA MET A 720 29.82 24.95 2.77
C MET A 720 29.72 26.29 3.53
N PHE A 721 29.59 27.41 2.82
CA PHE A 721 29.78 28.74 3.42
C PHE A 721 28.57 29.66 3.33
N ASP A 722 27.71 29.50 2.32
CA ASP A 722 26.61 30.43 2.06
C ASP A 722 25.24 29.95 2.57
N VAL A 723 25.10 28.64 2.82
CA VAL A 723 23.86 28.04 3.33
C VAL A 723 23.79 28.13 4.85
N ARG A 724 22.72 28.74 5.36
CA ARG A 724 22.38 28.70 6.79
C ARG A 724 21.50 27.50 7.08
N LEU A 725 21.90 26.69 8.06
CA LEU A 725 21.14 25.53 8.52
C LEU A 725 20.70 25.73 9.97
N PRO A 726 19.48 25.33 10.34
CA PRO A 726 19.15 25.11 11.74
C PRO A 726 19.96 23.93 12.30
N TYR A 727 19.95 23.76 13.61
CA TYR A 727 20.51 22.56 14.27
C TYR A 727 19.41 21.90 15.09
N PHE A 728 19.49 20.57 15.25
CA PHE A 728 18.49 19.84 16.02
C PHE A 728 18.64 20.15 17.51
N TYR A 729 17.56 20.62 18.13
CA TYR A 729 17.50 20.83 19.56
C TYR A 729 16.99 19.57 20.26
N SER A 730 17.91 18.71 20.68
CA SER A 730 17.57 17.45 21.35
C SER A 730 17.03 17.69 22.77
N PRO A 731 15.97 16.96 23.19
CA PRO A 731 15.50 16.97 24.58
C PRO A 731 16.45 16.24 25.53
N ALA A 732 17.43 15.48 25.01
CA ALA A 732 18.45 14.80 25.80
C ALA A 732 19.85 15.33 25.47
N SER A 733 20.74 15.28 26.46
CA SER A 733 22.13 15.69 26.33
C SER A 733 23.07 14.62 26.87
N VAL A 734 24.27 14.56 26.28
CA VAL A 734 25.32 13.66 26.72
C VAL A 734 25.82 14.07 28.11
N ARG A 735 25.85 13.12 29.05
CA ARG A 735 26.34 13.36 30.42
C ARG A 735 27.80 13.82 30.43
N PRO A 736 28.19 14.66 31.42
CA PRO A 736 29.57 15.08 31.61
C PRO A 736 30.56 13.92 31.64
N ARG A 737 31.78 14.16 31.17
CA ARG A 737 32.83 13.13 31.11
C ARG A 737 33.11 12.49 32.48
N CYS A 738 33.09 13.27 33.56
CA CYS A 738 33.34 12.80 34.92
C CYS A 738 32.31 11.76 35.43
N GLU A 739 31.10 11.72 34.85
CA GLU A 739 30.06 10.76 35.22
C GLU A 739 30.15 9.46 34.39
N LYS A 740 30.70 9.53 33.18
CA LYS A 740 30.79 8.40 32.25
C LYS A 740 32.11 7.62 32.36
N TYR A 741 33.19 8.29 32.75
CA TYR A 741 34.53 7.71 32.77
C TYR A 741 34.88 7.35 34.21
N VAL A 742 34.74 6.07 34.56
CA VAL A 742 35.25 5.54 35.82
C VAL A 742 36.60 4.88 35.55
N LEU A 743 37.61 5.23 36.34
CA LEU A 743 38.86 4.46 36.37
C LEU A 743 38.53 3.08 36.97
N SER A 744 38.44 2.05 36.13
CA SER A 744 38.44 0.68 36.60
C SER A 744 39.83 0.37 37.16
N LEU A 745 39.91 0.08 38.47
CA LEU A 745 41.14 -0.38 39.13
C LEU A 745 41.54 -1.78 38.68
#